data_AF-A0A1D2RH16-F1
#
_entry.id   AF-A0A1D2RH16-F1
#
_cell.length_a   1.000
_cell.length_b   1.000
_cell.length_c   1.000
_cell.angle_alpha   90.00
_cell.angle_beta   90.00
_cell.angle_gamma   90.00
#
_symmetry.space_group_name_H-M   'P 1'
#
loop_
_entity.id
_entity.type
_entity.pdbx_description
1 polymer ?
#
loop_
_entity_poly.entity_id
_entity_poly.type
_entity_poly.pdbx_seq_one_letter_code
_entity_poly.pdbx_strand_id
1 'polypeptide(L)'
;QRLEIQESLEMLKGGEEARKIEVWVEEDMTDRATAGEKVIVNGILRLMPPKVKGPVYYKFLDANHIAPVEKEFEDIDITDEEIEGIKSLGNDPKIYEKVINSIAPSVWGHREVKESIALQLFGGRSGKKLADGTHVRSDIHLLLIGDPGVAKSRILQYVDQIAPKSIYVSGKGTTGAGLTATAERDEFAEGAWTLKAGALVLAGGGIACIDEFDKMDKDDRSAMHEAMEQQSYHPNTPLMLADGTETKIGTFVEELMGKNSGKVIDGKNCHILPVENKKINVFTSDFGKIYETCVNRVSRHTAPDNFINIRLQNGREVIVTPEHPCWVIKDGGIATKRADELTTDDFLPVPAKIPFEGETQTLNSSFKRGGNKSIRFPEHTSPQFCRFLGYLIGDGSYELNRGVRNGINFYNKNPELIEDFGGLMKNMFSLEGYYQPQKGKSRTPSVRYVSKDMVTFLDGLDSRLLVEGKRIRIPPRIMKSRLNDVSELLKALFESDGHMTKGKCARVGFVSESRELAHQVQTILLRFGIYSTIFEETLKSKNIVYRTSITGHENISRFSEHVGFISDKKNKRLAQYLKGNVTYRTLTDLIPNCGRMVSKIAKTLKLHESKIAGESLTCHKNDNTRLTRKVMKRIVGEFEDKINKIEGVLEHLENKKNSLKSLIALRKSLNFSQQQVSDRAGVIRQTVSCWERYGADNANLGRYCAALRGICEDSLAVKKDVGMLKKLAFGDVLWANVTKVEKIPNDGVEWVYDVTVEPNQTFVSGNMILHNTISVAKAGIIAKFKANTSVLAASNPKFSRFDVYKPLGEQFDVPPTLLSRFDLIFPIRDVLDSEQDRKIAQHILKMHKGEKEMKEITPDIEVDLFRKYISYARTNVSPVLTDDAAKKIEDYYVDLRARSAGGSVTATARQLEALIRLAEASAKMRLSNTATVSDVERAVNLTNFVLREIATDETGRLDIDRIVTDHPKSTRDKIVSIEDIIRDVASKSQDKLASIEDVKSEAYGKNIDKSDFERIINELRNKGIIAEVKGGKLRWIE
;
A
#
# COMPACT_ATOMS: atom_id res chain seq x y z
N GLN A 1 41.34 0.29 17.89
CA GLN A 1 40.37 0.69 16.86
C GLN A 1 40.82 2.02 16.26
N ARG A 2 40.63 2.23 14.96
CA ARG A 2 40.91 3.51 14.29
C ARG A 2 39.59 4.18 13.95
N LEU A 3 39.43 5.43 14.33
CA LEU A 3 38.25 6.25 14.08
C LEU A 3 38.67 7.46 13.25
N GLU A 4 37.87 7.82 12.25
CA GLU A 4 38.04 9.07 11.53
C GLU A 4 37.04 10.08 12.10
N ILE A 5 37.56 11.17 12.68
CA ILE A 5 36.72 12.22 13.27
C ILE A 5 36.73 13.42 12.35
N GLN A 6 35.53 13.84 11.99
CA GLN A 6 35.27 15.04 11.20
C GLN A 6 34.99 16.21 12.14
N GLU A 7 35.51 17.39 11.80
CA GLU A 7 35.23 18.63 12.50
C GLU A 7 33.72 18.94 12.48
N SER A 8 33.22 19.56 13.57
CA SER A 8 31.80 19.91 13.67
C SER A 8 31.42 20.90 12.58
N LEU A 9 30.34 20.60 11.83
CA LEU A 9 29.80 21.47 10.78
C LEU A 9 29.41 22.85 11.30
N GLU A 10 29.11 22.96 12.61
CA GLU A 10 28.76 24.21 13.30
C GLU A 10 29.94 25.19 13.41
N MET A 11 31.18 24.71 13.33
CA MET A 11 32.38 25.55 13.42
C MET A 11 32.94 25.97 12.05
N LEU A 12 32.39 25.45 10.95
CA LEU A 12 32.83 25.77 9.60
C LEU A 12 32.26 27.12 9.15
N LYS A 13 33.12 27.98 8.60
CA LYS A 13 32.69 29.20 7.90
C LYS A 13 32.44 28.87 6.43
N GLY A 14 31.31 29.33 5.90
CA GLY A 14 30.69 28.84 4.67
C GLY A 14 31.63 28.55 3.49
N GLY A 15 31.57 27.32 2.99
CA GLY A 15 32.26 26.85 1.78
C GLY A 15 33.51 25.99 2.04
N GLU A 16 33.99 25.89 3.29
CA GLU A 16 35.12 25.02 3.62
C GLU A 16 34.68 23.56 3.81
N GLU A 17 35.42 22.62 3.21
CA GLU A 17 35.25 21.20 3.48
C GLU A 17 35.71 20.87 4.90
N ALA A 18 34.89 20.13 5.64
CA ALA A 18 35.18 19.73 7.00
C ALA A 18 36.49 18.93 7.05
N ARG A 19 37.43 19.38 7.87
CA ARG A 19 38.70 18.69 8.05
C ARG A 19 38.50 17.43 8.88
N LYS A 20 39.37 16.46 8.63
CA LYS A 20 39.31 15.15 9.28
C LYS A 20 40.63 14.83 9.94
N ILE A 21 40.56 14.15 11.07
CA ILE A 21 41.73 13.64 11.79
C ILE A 21 41.52 12.19 12.17
N GLU A 22 42.56 11.39 12.03
CA GLU A 22 42.54 10.01 12.50
C GLU A 22 42.76 9.97 14.02
N VAL A 23 41.93 9.19 14.70
CA VAL A 23 41.99 8.95 16.14
C VAL A 23 42.18 7.47 16.42
N TRP A 24 43.19 7.13 17.20
CA TRP A 24 43.47 5.77 17.63
C TRP A 24 42.93 5.58 19.04
N VAL A 25 42.09 4.58 19.22
CA VAL A 25 41.51 4.20 20.52
C VAL A 25 41.95 2.78 20.87
N GLU A 26 42.41 2.59 22.10
CA GLU A 26 42.91 1.31 22.60
C GLU A 26 42.01 0.78 23.73
N GLU A 27 42.13 -0.53 24.00
CA GLU A 27 41.52 -1.22 25.14
C GLU A 27 40.01 -0.95 25.36
N ASP A 28 39.65 -0.41 26.52
CA ASP A 28 38.29 -0.23 27.03
C ASP A 28 37.50 0.88 26.33
N MET A 29 38.17 1.69 25.51
CA MET A 29 37.59 2.74 24.68
C MET A 29 37.16 2.25 23.30
N THR A 30 37.52 1.02 22.93
CA THR A 30 37.06 0.41 21.69
C THR A 30 35.54 0.17 21.72
N ASP A 31 34.87 0.44 20.61
CA ASP A 31 33.41 0.39 20.41
C ASP A 31 32.56 1.32 21.30
N ARG A 32 33.18 2.32 21.96
CA ARG A 32 32.43 3.35 22.69
C ARG A 32 31.76 4.41 21.82
N ALA A 33 32.09 4.47 20.53
CA ALA A 33 31.55 5.43 19.58
C ALA A 33 31.19 4.74 18.26
N THR A 34 30.03 5.08 17.70
CA THR A 34 29.57 4.55 16.41
C THR A 34 29.60 5.61 15.30
N ALA A 35 29.62 5.17 14.04
CA ALA A 35 29.69 6.07 12.89
C ALA A 35 28.45 6.99 12.84
N GLY A 36 28.70 8.30 12.78
CA GLY A 36 27.65 9.33 12.78
C GLY A 36 27.33 9.92 14.16
N GLU A 37 27.93 9.41 15.23
CA GLU A 37 27.86 10.03 16.56
C GLU A 37 28.82 11.21 16.68
N LYS A 38 28.39 12.29 17.34
CA LYS A 38 29.31 13.34 17.79
C LYS A 38 30.03 12.84 19.03
N VAL A 39 31.35 12.94 19.03
CA VAL A 39 32.19 12.45 20.13
C VAL A 39 33.12 13.56 20.61
N ILE A 40 33.33 13.64 21.92
CA ILE A 40 34.45 14.42 22.48
C ILE A 40 35.60 13.45 22.66
N VAL A 41 36.71 13.76 22.02
CA VAL A 41 37.95 13.00 22.15
C VAL A 41 39.02 13.85 22.80
N ASN A 42 39.50 13.36 23.94
CA ASN A 42 40.70 13.88 24.58
C ASN A 42 41.84 12.91 24.27
N GLY A 43 42.90 13.42 23.65
CA GLY A 43 44.02 12.59 23.23
C GLY A 43 45.30 13.39 23.04
N ILE A 44 46.39 12.68 22.81
CA ILE A 44 47.71 13.25 22.55
C ILE A 44 47.96 13.19 21.05
N LEU A 45 48.23 14.35 20.43
CA LEU A 45 48.57 14.39 19.01
C LEU A 45 49.96 13.76 18.80
N ARG A 46 50.03 12.69 17.99
CA ARG A 46 51.26 11.99 17.65
C ARG A 46 51.57 12.11 16.16
N LEU A 47 52.86 11.98 15.85
CA LEU A 47 53.40 12.03 14.50
C LEU A 47 54.04 10.68 14.17
N MET A 48 53.64 10.09 13.04
CA MET A 48 54.28 8.92 12.48
C MET A 48 55.14 9.28 11.27
N PRO A 49 56.38 8.76 11.18
CA PRO A 49 57.19 8.95 10.00
C PRO A 49 56.52 8.30 8.78
N PRO A 50 56.59 8.91 7.59
CA PRO A 50 55.95 8.36 6.39
C PRO A 50 56.59 7.03 5.99
N LYS A 51 55.76 6.08 5.53
CA LYS A 51 56.23 4.75 5.05
C LYS A 51 57.10 4.85 3.78
N VAL A 52 56.98 5.95 3.03
CA VAL A 52 57.79 6.27 1.85
C VAL A 52 58.70 7.45 2.20
N LYS A 53 59.96 7.45 1.75
CA LYS A 53 60.92 8.54 2.02
C LYS A 53 60.34 9.89 1.59
N GLY A 54 59.97 10.73 2.56
CA GLY A 54 59.44 12.08 2.35
C GLY A 54 59.45 12.88 3.66
N PRO A 55 59.36 14.23 3.61
CA PRO A 55 59.45 15.08 4.79
C PRO A 55 58.12 15.21 5.57
N VAL A 56 57.02 14.66 5.05
CA VAL A 56 55.67 14.87 5.61
C VAL A 56 55.34 13.76 6.61
N TYR A 57 55.24 14.12 7.88
CA TYR A 57 54.81 13.21 8.95
C TYR A 57 53.29 13.05 8.92
N TYR A 58 52.84 11.81 9.09
CA TYR A 58 51.43 11.49 9.24
C TYR A 58 50.99 11.84 10.67
N LYS A 59 49.93 12.66 10.82
CA LYS A 59 49.43 13.09 12.13
C LYS A 59 48.21 12.27 12.51
N PHE A 60 48.19 11.75 13.74
CA PHE A 60 47.02 11.08 14.30
C PHE A 60 46.89 11.43 15.79
N LEU A 61 45.69 11.32 16.33
CA LEU A 61 45.39 11.59 17.73
C LEU A 61 45.30 10.26 18.50
N ASP A 62 46.14 10.09 19.50
CA ASP A 62 46.11 8.93 20.40
C ASP A 62 45.12 9.23 21.54
N ALA A 63 43.93 8.62 21.52
CA ALA A 63 42.85 8.96 22.42
C ALA A 63 43.06 8.35 23.81
N ASN A 64 43.01 9.20 24.83
CA ASN A 64 42.99 8.80 26.24
C ASN A 64 41.56 8.67 26.77
N HIS A 65 40.60 9.38 26.15
CA HIS A 65 39.20 9.34 26.50
C HIS A 65 38.34 9.66 25.28
N ILE A 66 37.38 8.80 25.00
CA ILE A 66 36.31 9.03 24.04
C ILE A 66 34.97 8.94 24.76
N ALA A 67 34.15 9.97 24.64
CA ALA A 67 32.77 9.96 25.11
C ALA A 67 31.84 10.32 23.96
N PRO A 68 30.84 9.47 23.65
CA PRO A 68 29.75 9.87 22.78
C PRO A 68 29.00 11.02 23.46
N VAL A 69 28.86 12.12 22.74
CA VAL A 69 27.96 13.19 23.16
C VAL A 69 26.61 12.83 22.55
N GLU A 70 25.71 12.30 23.38
CA GLU A 70 24.28 12.39 23.06
C GLU A 70 23.94 13.89 23.07
N LYS A 71 24.13 14.55 21.92
CA LYS A 71 23.56 15.89 21.73
C LYS A 71 22.05 15.72 21.57
N GLU A 72 21.36 15.64 22.70
CA GLU A 72 20.12 16.40 22.83
C GLU A 72 20.46 17.90 22.67
N PHE A 73 19.48 18.79 22.75
CA PHE A 73 19.61 20.23 22.48
C PHE A 73 20.58 21.01 23.43
N GLU A 74 21.50 20.32 24.13
CA GLU A 74 22.27 20.76 25.30
C GLU A 74 23.63 21.40 25.00
N ASP A 75 24.17 21.36 23.79
CA ASP A 75 25.52 21.91 23.53
C ASP A 75 25.58 23.35 22.99
N ILE A 76 24.48 24.07 23.04
CA ILE A 76 24.59 25.52 22.92
C ILE A 76 24.92 26.02 24.32
N ASP A 77 26.14 26.51 24.55
CA ASP A 77 26.50 27.15 25.80
C ASP A 77 25.62 28.41 25.97
N ILE A 78 24.58 28.29 26.82
CA ILE A 78 23.71 29.39 27.19
C ILE A 78 24.20 29.91 28.54
N THR A 79 24.65 31.17 28.56
CA THR A 79 25.06 31.82 29.82
C THR A 79 23.84 32.08 30.71
N ASP A 80 24.04 32.22 32.02
CA ASP A 80 22.94 32.53 32.95
C ASP A 80 22.21 33.84 32.58
N GLU A 81 22.94 34.84 32.06
CA GLU A 81 22.38 36.10 31.54
C GLU A 81 21.46 35.86 30.34
N GLU A 82 21.83 34.96 29.43
CA GLU A 82 21.01 34.59 28.28
C GLU A 82 19.79 33.75 28.67
N ILE A 83 19.91 32.91 29.70
CA ILE A 83 18.76 32.17 30.26
C ILE A 83 17.74 33.15 30.87
N GLU A 84 18.19 34.18 31.59
CA GLU A 84 17.32 35.25 32.08
C GLU A 84 16.65 36.01 30.93
N GLY A 85 17.42 36.33 29.88
CA GLY A 85 16.90 36.90 28.63
C GLY A 85 15.81 36.03 28.00
N ILE A 86 16.06 34.73 27.86
CA ILE A 86 15.12 33.73 27.34
C ILE A 86 13.84 33.65 28.17
N LYS A 87 13.96 33.61 29.51
CA LYS A 87 12.79 33.58 30.42
C LYS A 87 12.00 34.88 30.36
N SER A 88 12.68 36.03 30.23
CA SER A 88 12.03 37.34 30.08
C SER A 88 11.23 37.41 28.77
N LEU A 89 11.77 36.86 27.68
CA LEU A 89 11.10 36.76 26.38
C LEU A 89 9.91 35.80 26.44
N GLY A 90 10.06 34.63 27.06
CA GLY A 90 8.98 33.65 27.20
C GLY A 90 7.77 34.15 27.99
N ASN A 91 7.99 35.07 28.94
CA ASN A 91 6.93 35.73 29.71
C ASN A 91 6.29 36.94 29.01
N ASP A 92 6.81 37.37 27.86
CA ASP A 92 6.26 38.50 27.12
C ASP A 92 4.89 38.12 26.49
N PRO A 93 3.80 38.87 26.75
CA PRO A 93 2.50 38.59 26.16
C PRO A 93 2.50 38.67 24.62
N LYS A 94 3.48 39.34 24.00
CA LYS A 94 3.64 39.45 22.54
C LYS A 94 4.71 38.49 21.97
N ILE A 95 5.14 37.48 22.72
CA ILE A 95 6.17 36.53 22.29
C ILE A 95 5.85 35.88 20.93
N TYR A 96 4.58 35.51 20.71
CA TYR A 96 4.12 34.94 19.44
C TYR A 96 4.41 35.86 18.25
N GLU A 97 4.09 37.15 18.38
CA GLU A 97 4.28 38.12 17.29
C GLU A 97 5.77 38.38 17.03
N LYS A 98 6.56 38.55 18.11
CA LYS A 98 8.02 38.75 18.00
C LYS A 98 8.70 37.56 17.33
N VAL A 99 8.33 36.33 17.70
CA VAL A 99 8.87 35.12 17.08
C VAL A 99 8.48 35.04 15.59
N ILE A 100 7.21 35.27 15.25
CA ILE A 100 6.72 35.22 13.86
C ILE A 100 7.43 36.28 13.00
N ASN A 101 7.57 37.50 13.49
CA ASN A 101 8.26 38.59 12.78
C ASN A 101 9.76 38.34 12.62
N SER A 102 10.36 37.61 13.56
CA SER A 102 11.77 37.21 13.49
C SER A 102 12.04 36.11 12.46
N ILE A 103 11.01 35.43 11.95
CA ILE A 103 11.15 34.42 10.88
C ILE A 103 11.05 35.09 9.49
N ALA A 104 12.14 35.01 8.75
CA ALA A 104 12.35 35.56 7.41
C ALA A 104 11.86 37.02 7.28
N PRO A 105 12.47 37.99 7.99
CA PRO A 105 12.03 39.39 7.95
C PRO A 105 12.18 40.02 6.56
N SER A 106 13.07 39.48 5.72
CA SER A 106 13.20 39.87 4.30
C SER A 106 11.99 39.51 3.44
N VAL A 107 11.14 38.57 3.89
CA VAL A 107 9.94 38.14 3.17
C VAL A 107 8.73 38.83 3.78
N TRP A 108 8.04 39.61 2.97
CA TRP A 108 6.81 40.30 3.38
C TRP A 108 5.60 39.33 3.33
N GLY A 109 4.69 39.43 4.30
CA GLY A 109 3.47 38.62 4.34
C GLY A 109 3.66 37.19 4.88
N HIS A 110 2.76 36.28 4.46
CA HIS A 110 2.72 34.86 4.84
C HIS A 110 2.77 34.59 6.36
N ARG A 111 2.00 35.36 7.15
CA ARG A 111 2.00 35.27 8.62
C ARG A 111 1.73 33.85 9.11
N GLU A 112 0.74 33.17 8.54
CA GLU A 112 0.32 31.81 8.91
C GLU A 112 1.40 30.77 8.58
N VAL A 113 2.13 30.96 7.46
CA VAL A 113 3.26 30.12 7.09
C VAL A 113 4.39 30.31 8.10
N LYS A 114 4.75 31.55 8.43
CA LYS A 114 5.78 31.88 9.43
C LYS A 114 5.42 31.34 10.82
N GLU A 115 4.15 31.44 11.21
CA GLU A 115 3.64 30.88 12.46
C GLU A 115 3.75 29.35 12.49
N SER A 116 3.40 28.66 11.40
CA SER A 116 3.55 27.21 11.33
C SER A 116 5.01 26.76 11.41
N ILE A 117 5.93 27.49 10.79
CA ILE A 117 7.38 27.26 10.85
C ILE A 117 7.89 27.51 12.28
N ALA A 118 7.40 28.54 12.97
CA ALA A 118 7.71 28.76 14.38
C ALA A 118 7.33 27.52 15.21
N LEU A 119 6.09 27.03 15.07
CA LEU A 119 5.62 25.84 15.78
C LEU A 119 6.47 24.60 15.43
N GLN A 120 6.90 24.45 14.17
CA GLN A 120 7.80 23.37 13.77
C GLN A 120 9.18 23.48 14.43
N LEU A 121 9.74 24.69 14.56
CA LEU A 121 11.04 24.92 15.22
C LEU A 121 11.02 24.48 16.69
N PHE A 122 9.94 24.77 17.42
CA PHE A 122 9.78 24.35 18.83
C PHE A 122 9.37 22.87 18.98
N GLY A 123 8.57 22.34 18.05
CA GLY A 123 8.13 20.93 18.03
C GLY A 123 7.22 20.52 19.21
N GLY A 124 6.54 19.38 19.07
CA GLY A 124 5.65 18.82 20.11
C GLY A 124 6.41 18.22 21.31
N ARG A 125 5.70 17.57 22.25
CA ARG A 125 6.35 16.99 23.44
C ARG A 125 7.24 15.79 23.06
N SER A 126 8.54 15.95 23.26
CA SER A 126 9.57 14.94 22.99
C SER A 126 9.48 13.75 23.95
N GLY A 127 9.90 12.56 23.51
CA GLY A 127 10.11 11.41 24.40
C GLY A 127 8.85 10.72 24.94
N LYS A 128 7.66 11.03 24.41
CA LYS A 128 6.42 10.32 24.75
C LYS A 128 6.54 8.83 24.42
N LYS A 129 6.49 8.02 25.48
CA LYS A 129 6.36 6.57 25.41
C LYS A 129 4.97 6.21 25.92
N LEU A 130 4.23 5.44 25.14
CA LEU A 130 3.03 4.79 25.62
C LEU A 130 3.41 3.66 26.59
N ALA A 131 2.45 3.15 27.37
CA ALA A 131 2.69 2.08 28.34
C ALA A 131 3.23 0.79 27.68
N ASP A 132 2.99 0.63 26.38
CA ASP A 132 3.47 -0.45 25.50
C ASP A 132 4.90 -0.22 24.94
N GLY A 133 5.58 0.85 25.38
CA GLY A 133 6.93 1.20 24.92
C GLY A 133 7.01 1.83 23.53
N THR A 134 5.87 2.02 22.84
CA THR A 134 5.84 2.68 21.53
C THR A 134 6.11 4.18 21.66
N HIS A 135 6.92 4.69 20.74
CA HIS A 135 7.28 6.11 20.70
C HIS A 135 6.27 6.88 19.88
N VAL A 136 5.62 7.86 20.50
CA VAL A 136 4.73 8.78 19.79
C VAL A 136 5.57 9.88 19.14
N ARG A 137 5.40 10.06 17.84
CA ARG A 137 6.09 11.09 17.08
C ARG A 137 5.74 12.49 17.60
N SER A 138 6.76 13.29 17.90
CA SER A 138 6.65 14.69 18.36
C SER A 138 6.90 15.73 17.27
N ASP A 139 7.55 15.32 16.18
CA ASP A 139 8.01 16.19 15.10
C ASP A 139 6.88 16.59 14.14
N ILE A 140 6.87 17.86 13.73
CA ILE A 140 5.86 18.45 12.83
C ILE A 140 6.45 18.50 11.41
N HIS A 141 5.67 18.11 10.41
CA HIS A 141 6.08 18.19 9.00
C HIS A 141 5.22 19.19 8.25
N LEU A 142 5.89 20.05 7.48
CA LEU A 142 5.26 21.13 6.70
C LEU A 142 5.62 20.98 5.22
N LEU A 143 4.63 21.21 4.36
CA LEU A 143 4.81 21.25 2.91
C LEU A 143 4.31 22.59 2.35
N LEU A 144 5.19 23.33 1.68
CA LEU A 144 4.89 24.58 1.00
C LEU A 144 4.77 24.30 -0.51
N ILE A 145 3.59 24.49 -1.09
CA ILE A 145 3.37 24.33 -2.54
C ILE A 145 2.99 25.69 -3.09
N GLY A 146 3.76 26.23 -4.04
CA GLY A 146 3.48 27.58 -4.51
C GLY A 146 3.95 27.87 -5.92
N ASP A 147 3.51 29.01 -6.45
CA ASP A 147 4.00 29.51 -7.74
C ASP A 147 5.49 29.91 -7.64
N PRO A 148 6.24 29.90 -8.76
CA PRO A 148 7.60 30.43 -8.81
C PRO A 148 7.63 31.91 -8.42
N GLY A 149 8.60 32.31 -7.60
CA GLY A 149 8.77 33.71 -7.20
C GLY A 149 8.17 34.08 -5.83
N VAL A 150 7.36 33.21 -5.21
CA VAL A 150 6.73 33.47 -3.89
C VAL A 150 7.68 33.25 -2.69
N ALA A 151 8.98 33.42 -2.88
CA ALA A 151 10.03 33.35 -1.84
C ALA A 151 10.17 32.04 -1.03
N LYS A 152 9.55 30.91 -1.45
CA LYS A 152 9.65 29.61 -0.76
C LYS A 152 11.08 29.19 -0.42
N SER A 153 11.97 29.16 -1.41
CA SER A 153 13.38 28.78 -1.21
C SER A 153 14.10 29.72 -0.25
N ARG A 154 13.74 31.02 -0.24
CA ARG A 154 14.31 32.00 0.69
C ARG A 154 13.86 31.76 2.13
N ILE A 155 12.62 31.34 2.33
CA ILE A 155 12.10 30.92 3.65
C ILE A 155 12.88 29.69 4.14
N LEU A 156 13.04 28.66 3.31
CA LEU A 156 13.80 27.45 3.68
C LEU A 156 15.25 27.77 4.05
N GLN A 157 15.94 28.61 3.26
CA GLN A 157 17.30 29.05 3.55
C GLN A 157 17.41 29.81 4.87
N TYR A 158 16.40 30.61 5.22
CA TYR A 158 16.40 31.35 6.48
C TYR A 158 16.11 30.46 7.69
N VAL A 159 15.22 29.48 7.53
CA VAL A 159 14.96 28.46 8.56
C VAL A 159 16.22 27.64 8.83
N ASP A 160 16.99 27.32 7.78
CA ASP A 160 18.28 26.63 7.90
C ASP A 160 19.32 27.44 8.71
N GLN A 161 19.21 28.77 8.74
CA GLN A 161 20.08 29.62 9.56
C GLN A 161 19.62 29.70 11.02
N ILE A 162 18.31 29.74 11.28
CA ILE A 162 17.76 29.89 12.63
C ILE A 162 17.74 28.56 13.39
N ALA A 163 17.47 27.46 12.69
CA ALA A 163 17.34 26.17 13.34
C ALA A 163 18.67 25.79 14.03
N PRO A 164 18.63 25.30 15.28
CA PRO A 164 19.84 24.87 15.99
C PRO A 164 20.52 23.67 15.32
N LYS A 165 19.75 22.87 14.58
CA LYS A 165 20.24 21.78 13.74
C LYS A 165 19.37 21.67 12.50
N SER A 166 19.95 21.90 11.33
CA SER A 166 19.24 21.75 10.06
C SER A 166 20.17 21.37 8.92
N ILE A 167 19.56 20.81 7.88
CA ILE A 167 20.25 20.50 6.63
C ILE A 167 19.38 20.91 5.46
N TYR A 168 19.95 21.73 4.58
CA TYR A 168 19.33 22.14 3.33
C TYR A 168 19.71 21.21 2.19
N VAL A 169 18.70 20.76 1.43
CA VAL A 169 18.81 19.76 0.37
C VAL A 169 17.97 20.19 -0.83
N SER A 170 18.47 19.97 -2.05
CA SER A 170 17.71 20.21 -3.29
C SER A 170 17.24 18.89 -3.92
N GLY A 171 15.97 18.80 -4.28
CA GLY A 171 15.33 17.59 -4.79
C GLY A 171 15.93 17.01 -6.08
N LYS A 172 16.55 17.83 -6.94
CA LYS A 172 17.28 17.35 -8.15
C LYS A 172 18.69 16.85 -7.85
N GLY A 173 19.33 17.40 -6.83
CA GLY A 173 20.74 17.12 -6.51
C GLY A 173 20.93 15.93 -5.57
N THR A 174 19.84 15.31 -5.12
CA THR A 174 19.89 14.37 -4.00
C THR A 174 19.18 13.09 -4.36
N THR A 175 19.96 12.01 -4.38
CA THR A 175 19.44 10.65 -4.57
C THR A 175 18.91 10.11 -3.25
N GLY A 176 18.09 9.07 -3.28
CA GLY A 176 17.58 8.37 -2.09
C GLY A 176 18.71 7.85 -1.21
N ALA A 177 19.89 7.60 -1.81
CA ALA A 177 21.12 7.30 -1.11
C ALA A 177 21.73 8.51 -0.39
N GLY A 178 21.75 9.69 -1.02
CA GLY A 178 22.17 10.95 -0.40
C GLY A 178 21.22 11.47 0.69
N LEU A 179 19.93 11.10 0.64
CA LEU A 179 18.95 11.43 1.68
C LEU A 179 19.06 10.55 2.93
N THR A 180 19.34 9.26 2.75
CA THR A 180 19.33 8.27 3.85
C THR A 180 20.74 7.94 4.34
N ALA A 181 21.42 7.03 3.66
CA ALA A 181 22.82 6.69 3.88
C ALA A 181 23.41 6.12 2.58
N THR A 182 24.69 6.41 2.32
CA THR A 182 25.47 5.84 1.23
C THR A 182 26.53 4.89 1.80
N ALA A 183 26.87 3.86 1.04
CA ALA A 183 28.05 3.04 1.33
C ALA A 183 29.14 3.37 0.32
N GLU A 184 30.27 3.87 0.79
CA GLU A 184 31.44 4.20 -0.03
C GLU A 184 32.56 3.22 0.30
N ARG A 185 33.42 2.90 -0.67
CA ARG A 185 34.63 2.12 -0.39
C ARG A 185 35.69 3.07 0.10
N ASP A 186 36.17 2.82 1.31
CA ASP A 186 37.16 3.67 1.94
C ASP A 186 38.57 3.16 1.63
N GLU A 187 39.40 4.00 1.04
CA GLU A 187 40.82 3.71 0.83
C GLU A 187 41.58 3.59 2.16
N PHE A 188 41.02 4.18 3.24
CA PHE A 188 41.54 4.13 4.59
C PHE A 188 41.41 2.76 5.26
N ALA A 189 40.36 2.01 4.91
CA ALA A 189 40.03 0.71 5.50
C ALA A 189 40.43 -0.47 4.58
N GLU A 190 41.55 -0.34 3.85
CA GLU A 190 42.02 -1.36 2.89
C GLU A 190 40.97 -1.73 1.82
N GLY A 191 40.13 -0.76 1.42
CA GLY A 191 39.05 -0.97 0.46
C GLY A 191 37.77 -1.58 1.06
N ALA A 192 37.65 -1.63 2.39
CA ALA A 192 36.42 -1.99 3.07
C ALA A 192 35.33 -0.93 2.86
N TRP A 193 34.08 -1.38 2.94
CA TRP A 193 32.93 -0.50 2.83
C TRP A 193 32.76 0.29 4.12
N THR A 194 32.44 1.58 4.01
CA THR A 194 32.07 2.45 5.13
C THR A 194 30.73 3.12 4.83
N LEU A 195 29.90 3.31 5.88
CA LEU A 195 28.63 4.03 5.73
C LEU A 195 28.84 5.52 5.97
N LYS A 196 28.32 6.32 5.05
CA LYS A 196 28.24 7.77 5.16
C LYS A 196 26.78 8.16 5.36
N ALA A 197 26.51 8.87 6.45
CA ALA A 197 25.17 9.34 6.77
C ALA A 197 24.68 10.34 5.71
N GLY A 198 23.44 10.17 5.26
CA GLY A 198 22.76 11.09 4.35
C GLY A 198 22.06 12.21 5.11
N ALA A 199 21.44 13.13 4.35
CA ALA A 199 20.91 14.38 4.88
C ALA A 199 19.85 14.20 5.99
N LEU A 200 18.94 13.24 5.90
CA LEU A 200 17.89 13.05 6.91
C LEU A 200 18.47 12.52 8.24
N VAL A 201 19.50 11.69 8.15
CA VAL A 201 20.20 11.13 9.31
C VAL A 201 21.00 12.19 10.02
N LEU A 202 21.77 12.97 9.25
CA LEU A 202 22.55 14.08 9.77
C LEU A 202 21.65 15.16 10.40
N ALA A 203 20.43 15.35 9.89
CA ALA A 203 19.41 16.24 10.43
C ALA A 203 18.61 15.64 11.61
N GLY A 204 18.97 14.46 12.12
CA GLY A 204 18.28 13.81 13.24
C GLY A 204 18.20 14.71 14.49
N GLY A 205 17.01 14.86 15.06
CA GLY A 205 16.69 15.80 16.13
C GLY A 205 16.37 17.22 15.66
N GLY A 206 16.72 17.59 14.42
CA GLY A 206 16.59 18.93 13.85
C GLY A 206 15.52 19.05 12.75
N ILE A 207 15.78 19.92 11.77
CA ILE A 207 14.91 20.15 10.60
C ILE A 207 15.65 19.80 9.29
N ALA A 208 15.02 19.00 8.42
CA ALA A 208 15.48 18.78 7.06
C ALA A 208 14.69 19.69 6.09
N CYS A 209 15.38 20.68 5.50
CA CYS A 209 14.83 21.61 4.53
C CYS A 209 15.02 21.06 3.11
N ILE A 210 13.94 20.70 2.42
CA ILE A 210 13.99 20.09 1.08
C ILE A 210 13.33 21.03 0.06
N ASP A 211 14.12 21.60 -0.85
CA ASP A 211 13.62 22.41 -1.96
C ASP A 211 13.41 21.58 -3.23
N GLU A 212 12.59 22.06 -4.16
CA GLU A 212 12.21 21.37 -5.40
C GLU A 212 11.73 19.92 -5.19
N PHE A 213 10.89 19.69 -4.17
CA PHE A 213 10.39 18.36 -3.81
C PHE A 213 9.64 17.66 -4.96
N ASP A 214 9.01 18.41 -5.88
CA ASP A 214 8.36 17.86 -7.08
C ASP A 214 9.34 17.27 -8.10
N LYS A 215 10.62 17.66 -8.05
CA LYS A 215 11.65 17.23 -9.01
C LYS A 215 12.43 16.00 -8.57
N MET A 216 12.14 15.47 -7.39
CA MET A 216 12.75 14.25 -6.87
C MET A 216 12.17 13.01 -7.56
N ASP A 217 13.00 12.04 -7.89
CA ASP A 217 12.58 10.79 -8.52
C ASP A 217 11.70 9.94 -7.60
N LYS A 218 10.86 9.07 -8.19
CA LYS A 218 9.89 8.26 -7.42
C LYS A 218 10.57 7.28 -6.46
N ASP A 219 11.71 6.73 -6.87
CA ASP A 219 12.49 5.81 -6.05
C ASP A 219 13.12 6.53 -4.85
N ASP A 220 13.56 7.77 -5.03
CA ASP A 220 14.13 8.60 -3.96
C ASP A 220 13.06 9.05 -2.94
N ARG A 221 11.84 9.32 -3.42
CA ARG A 221 10.67 9.57 -2.55
C ARG A 221 10.29 8.33 -1.73
N SER A 222 10.55 7.12 -2.25
CA SER A 222 10.30 5.86 -1.52
C SER A 222 11.23 5.66 -0.32
N ALA A 223 12.47 6.11 -0.41
CA ALA A 223 13.42 6.10 0.72
C ALA A 223 12.95 7.00 1.88
N MET A 224 12.23 8.09 1.58
CA MET A 224 11.61 8.92 2.62
C MET A 224 10.41 8.24 3.29
N HIS A 225 9.62 7.46 2.55
CA HIS A 225 8.51 6.69 3.14
C HIS A 225 8.97 5.75 4.24
N GLU A 226 10.16 5.16 4.06
CA GLU A 226 10.76 4.21 4.98
C GLU A 226 11.24 4.85 6.29
N ALA A 227 11.88 6.01 6.22
CA ALA A 227 12.32 6.74 7.41
C ALA A 227 11.13 7.16 8.32
N MET A 228 9.91 7.06 7.81
CA MET A 228 8.68 7.55 8.45
C MET A 228 7.78 6.43 9.05
N GLU A 229 8.07 5.12 8.93
CA GLU A 229 7.15 4.04 9.42
C GLU A 229 7.79 2.61 9.60
N GLN A 230 7.44 1.83 10.66
CA GLN A 230 7.92 0.44 10.93
C GLN A 230 6.77 -0.59 11.02
N GLN A 231 6.86 -1.77 10.38
CA GLN A 231 5.78 -2.81 10.28
C GLN A 231 6.36 -4.26 10.21
N SER A 232 5.66 -5.32 10.70
CA SER A 232 6.19 -6.72 10.75
C SER A 232 5.13 -7.85 10.89
N TYR A 233 5.55 -9.13 10.80
CA TYR A 233 4.72 -10.36 10.92
C TYR A 233 4.97 -11.17 12.20
N HIS A 234 3.99 -11.99 12.59
CA HIS A 234 4.14 -12.94 13.69
C HIS A 234 5.06 -14.15 13.32
N PRO A 235 5.88 -14.70 14.26
CA PRO A 235 6.81 -15.81 13.99
C PRO A 235 6.18 -17.08 13.41
N ASN A 236 4.95 -17.39 13.80
CA ASN A 236 4.21 -18.58 13.32
C ASN A 236 3.65 -18.43 11.90
N THR A 237 3.75 -17.26 11.28
CA THR A 237 3.27 -17.06 9.90
C THR A 237 4.03 -17.99 8.95
N PRO A 238 3.34 -18.81 8.14
CA PRO A 238 4.01 -19.69 7.19
C PRO A 238 4.73 -18.85 6.13
N LEU A 239 5.77 -19.39 5.51
CA LEU A 239 6.50 -18.80 4.40
C LEU A 239 6.71 -19.89 3.37
N MET A 240 6.34 -19.61 2.12
CA MET A 240 6.48 -20.56 1.03
C MET A 240 7.71 -20.22 0.20
N LEU A 241 8.68 -21.12 0.16
CA LEU A 241 9.85 -21.00 -0.71
C LEU A 241 9.52 -21.54 -2.11
N ALA A 242 10.29 -21.09 -3.09
CA ALA A 242 10.12 -21.49 -4.49
C ALA A 242 10.42 -22.97 -4.75
N ASP A 243 11.20 -23.60 -3.86
CA ASP A 243 11.49 -25.04 -3.87
C ASP A 243 10.32 -25.92 -3.36
N GLY A 244 9.17 -25.29 -3.06
CA GLY A 244 7.96 -25.94 -2.58
C GLY A 244 7.94 -26.23 -1.08
N THR A 245 8.96 -25.82 -0.31
CA THR A 245 8.89 -25.90 1.16
C THR A 245 7.96 -24.85 1.75
N GLU A 246 7.28 -25.25 2.82
CA GLU A 246 6.55 -24.34 3.71
C GLU A 246 7.27 -24.38 5.07
N THR A 247 7.83 -23.25 5.49
CA THR A 247 8.52 -23.09 6.79
C THR A 247 7.83 -21.97 7.57
N LYS A 248 8.06 -21.86 8.88
CA LYS A 248 7.58 -20.69 9.63
C LYS A 248 8.57 -19.55 9.45
N ILE A 249 8.08 -18.33 9.24
CA ILE A 249 8.93 -17.14 9.02
C ILE A 249 9.91 -16.96 10.17
N GLY A 250 9.47 -17.12 11.43
CA GLY A 250 10.35 -17.01 12.60
C GLY A 250 11.47 -18.04 12.57
N THR A 251 11.15 -19.33 12.42
CA THR A 251 12.16 -20.39 12.34
C THR A 251 13.13 -20.20 11.18
N PHE A 252 12.62 -19.72 10.04
CA PHE A 252 13.41 -19.47 8.84
C PHE A 252 14.40 -18.32 9.05
N VAL A 253 13.93 -17.19 9.59
CA VAL A 253 14.79 -16.05 9.90
C VAL A 253 15.80 -16.41 10.98
N GLU A 254 15.39 -17.08 12.06
CA GLU A 254 16.29 -17.52 13.14
C GLU A 254 17.36 -18.51 12.65
N GLU A 255 17.00 -19.50 11.82
CA GLU A 255 17.99 -20.41 11.24
C GLU A 255 18.98 -19.69 10.32
N LEU A 256 18.50 -18.73 9.52
CA LEU A 256 19.36 -17.93 8.66
C LEU A 256 20.27 -17.02 9.48
N MET A 257 19.76 -16.39 10.53
CA MET A 257 20.53 -15.55 11.44
C MET A 257 21.55 -16.40 12.21
N GLY A 258 21.17 -17.54 12.77
CA GLY A 258 22.06 -18.44 13.49
C GLY A 258 23.19 -19.01 12.61
N LYS A 259 22.88 -19.44 11.38
CA LYS A 259 23.92 -19.90 10.41
C LYS A 259 24.86 -18.79 9.96
N ASN A 260 24.45 -17.53 10.11
CA ASN A 260 25.21 -16.36 9.67
C ASN A 260 25.39 -15.35 10.79
N SER A 261 25.59 -15.79 12.03
CA SER A 261 25.66 -14.88 13.19
C SER A 261 26.64 -13.73 12.96
N GLY A 262 27.78 -13.98 12.30
CA GLY A 262 28.76 -12.95 11.92
C GLY A 262 28.36 -11.99 10.78
N LYS A 263 27.15 -12.12 10.20
CA LYS A 263 26.56 -11.21 9.21
C LYS A 263 25.20 -10.67 9.64
N VAL A 264 24.71 -11.08 10.81
CA VAL A 264 23.50 -10.52 11.41
C VAL A 264 23.86 -9.15 11.94
N ILE A 265 22.98 -8.19 11.72
CA ILE A 265 23.23 -6.82 12.08
C ILE A 265 22.23 -6.37 13.11
N ASP A 266 22.76 -6.01 14.28
CA ASP A 266 22.03 -5.74 15.50
C ASP A 266 21.71 -4.24 15.59
N GLY A 267 20.44 -3.92 15.77
CA GLY A 267 19.95 -2.57 16.07
C GLY A 267 19.19 -2.56 17.38
N LYS A 268 18.95 -1.36 17.94
CA LYS A 268 18.42 -1.18 19.31
C LYS A 268 17.19 -2.06 19.65
N ASN A 269 16.27 -2.27 18.69
CA ASN A 269 15.07 -3.10 18.83
C ASN A 269 14.85 -4.04 17.63
N CYS A 270 15.92 -4.46 16.95
CA CYS A 270 15.80 -5.29 15.75
C CYS A 270 17.08 -6.03 15.39
N HIS A 271 16.96 -7.09 14.60
CA HIS A 271 18.10 -7.71 13.93
C HIS A 271 17.77 -7.89 12.47
N ILE A 272 18.74 -7.65 11.59
CA ILE A 272 18.54 -7.68 10.14
C ILE A 272 19.67 -8.49 9.51
N LEU A 273 19.34 -9.32 8.52
CA LEU A 273 20.30 -10.11 7.76
C LEU A 273 20.05 -9.91 6.25
N PRO A 274 21.00 -9.33 5.48
CA PRO A 274 20.95 -9.29 4.02
C PRO A 274 21.21 -10.68 3.45
N VAL A 275 20.45 -11.06 2.42
CA VAL A 275 20.44 -12.43 1.86
C VAL A 275 20.73 -12.46 0.35
N GLU A 276 21.04 -11.32 -0.29
CA GLU A 276 21.22 -11.16 -1.75
C GLU A 276 22.10 -12.24 -2.44
N ASN A 277 23.14 -12.75 -1.77
CA ASN A 277 24.07 -13.74 -2.34
C ASN A 277 23.66 -15.21 -2.10
N LYS A 278 22.55 -15.46 -1.39
CA LYS A 278 22.03 -16.80 -1.19
C LYS A 278 20.82 -16.95 -2.09
N LYS A 279 20.87 -17.90 -3.03
CA LYS A 279 19.78 -18.26 -3.96
C LYS A 279 18.57 -18.83 -3.20
N ILE A 280 17.99 -18.06 -2.30
CA ILE A 280 16.78 -18.40 -1.56
C ILE A 280 15.65 -17.68 -2.24
N ASN A 281 14.88 -18.45 -2.98
CA ASN A 281 13.85 -17.92 -3.83
C ASN A 281 12.49 -18.11 -3.15
N VAL A 282 11.63 -17.12 -3.31
CA VAL A 282 10.23 -17.09 -2.87
C VAL A 282 9.34 -16.73 -4.06
N PHE A 283 8.05 -17.03 -3.95
CA PHE A 283 7.08 -16.59 -4.95
C PHE A 283 6.61 -15.17 -4.65
N THR A 284 6.55 -14.31 -5.66
CA THR A 284 6.02 -12.93 -5.62
C THR A 284 4.97 -12.74 -6.72
N SER A 285 4.23 -11.62 -6.69
CA SER A 285 3.23 -11.31 -7.72
C SER A 285 3.12 -9.82 -8.03
N ASP A 286 2.93 -9.49 -9.30
CA ASP A 286 2.53 -8.15 -9.77
C ASP A 286 0.99 -7.99 -9.87
N PHE A 287 0.25 -8.90 -9.21
CA PHE A 287 -1.19 -9.15 -9.33
C PHE A 287 -1.68 -9.62 -10.71
N GLY A 288 -0.80 -9.72 -11.70
CA GLY A 288 -1.05 -10.34 -13.00
C GLY A 288 -0.52 -11.77 -13.05
N LYS A 289 0.73 -11.99 -12.67
CA LYS A 289 1.41 -13.28 -12.71
C LYS A 289 2.07 -13.56 -11.37
N ILE A 290 2.18 -14.84 -11.01
CA ILE A 290 3.02 -15.28 -9.89
C ILE A 290 4.33 -15.81 -10.46
N TYR A 291 5.46 -15.34 -9.92
CA TYR A 291 6.79 -15.71 -10.39
C TYR A 291 7.79 -15.78 -9.24
N GLU A 292 8.92 -16.41 -9.50
CA GLU A 292 9.99 -16.66 -8.53
C GLU A 292 10.94 -15.45 -8.42
N THR A 293 11.37 -15.09 -7.22
CA THR A 293 12.33 -14.02 -6.97
C THR A 293 13.14 -14.29 -5.70
N CYS A 294 14.37 -13.78 -5.64
CA CYS A 294 15.24 -13.95 -4.49
C CYS A 294 14.76 -13.12 -3.29
N VAL A 295 14.93 -13.65 -2.08
CA VAL A 295 14.82 -12.87 -0.86
C VAL A 295 16.03 -11.94 -0.76
N ASN A 296 15.79 -10.63 -0.77
CA ASN A 296 16.85 -9.64 -0.61
C ASN A 296 17.35 -9.62 0.84
N ARG A 297 16.43 -9.76 1.81
CA ARG A 297 16.71 -9.51 3.22
C ARG A 297 15.67 -10.14 4.14
N VAL A 298 16.10 -10.50 5.35
CA VAL A 298 15.22 -10.91 6.45
C VAL A 298 15.48 -10.06 7.70
N SER A 299 14.45 -9.83 8.51
CA SER A 299 14.57 -9.05 9.74
C SER A 299 13.70 -9.60 10.87
N ARG A 300 14.07 -9.29 12.11
CA ARG A 300 13.26 -9.44 13.32
C ARG A 300 13.22 -8.13 14.10
N HIS A 301 12.09 -7.78 14.72
CA HIS A 301 11.88 -6.58 15.53
C HIS A 301 11.15 -6.96 16.81
N THR A 302 11.20 -6.13 17.85
CA THR A 302 10.49 -6.40 19.11
C THR A 302 8.98 -6.48 18.86
N ALA A 303 8.34 -7.53 19.39
CA ALA A 303 6.92 -7.76 19.20
C ALA A 303 6.05 -6.73 19.97
N PRO A 304 4.91 -6.31 19.40
CA PRO A 304 3.94 -5.47 20.11
C PRO A 304 3.10 -6.28 21.11
N ASP A 305 2.35 -5.60 21.98
CA ASP A 305 1.50 -6.23 23.00
C ASP A 305 0.30 -7.02 22.43
N ASN A 306 -0.11 -6.74 21.20
CA ASN A 306 -1.26 -7.38 20.57
C ASN A 306 -1.03 -7.61 19.07
N PHE A 307 -1.65 -8.66 18.55
CA PHE A 307 -1.67 -9.03 17.15
C PHE A 307 -3.09 -9.01 16.58
N ILE A 308 -3.20 -8.98 15.26
CA ILE A 308 -4.47 -9.17 14.53
C ILE A 308 -4.39 -10.49 13.77
N ASN A 309 -5.35 -11.39 14.01
CA ASN A 309 -5.55 -12.61 13.25
C ASN A 309 -6.65 -12.42 12.22
N ILE A 310 -6.30 -12.58 10.95
CA ILE A 310 -7.19 -12.40 9.80
C ILE A 310 -7.49 -13.79 9.23
N ARG A 311 -8.76 -14.19 9.23
CA ARG A 311 -9.22 -15.46 8.66
C ARG A 311 -9.99 -15.24 7.36
N LEU A 312 -9.59 -15.92 6.30
CA LEU A 312 -10.19 -15.83 4.98
C LEU A 312 -11.23 -16.93 4.72
N GLN A 313 -12.10 -16.69 3.74
CA GLN A 313 -13.14 -17.62 3.30
C GLN A 313 -12.59 -18.98 2.84
N ASN A 314 -11.35 -19.05 2.34
CA ASN A 314 -10.71 -20.30 1.93
C ASN A 314 -10.22 -21.17 3.12
N GLY A 315 -10.38 -20.68 4.35
CA GLY A 315 -9.96 -21.33 5.58
C GLY A 315 -8.52 -21.03 6.01
N ARG A 316 -7.78 -20.20 5.26
CA ARG A 316 -6.44 -19.71 5.62
C ARG A 316 -6.53 -18.56 6.61
N GLU A 317 -5.50 -18.42 7.43
CA GLU A 317 -5.37 -17.34 8.39
C GLU A 317 -3.95 -16.80 8.42
N VAL A 318 -3.81 -15.54 8.76
CA VAL A 318 -2.52 -14.87 8.94
C VAL A 318 -2.56 -14.00 10.19
N ILE A 319 -1.47 -13.99 10.94
CA ILE A 319 -1.32 -13.19 12.16
C ILE A 319 -0.28 -12.10 11.89
N VAL A 320 -0.68 -10.84 12.07
CA VAL A 320 0.11 -9.65 11.74
C VAL A 320 0.05 -8.61 12.85
N THR A 321 0.97 -7.65 12.85
CA THR A 321 0.88 -6.48 13.73
C THR A 321 -0.30 -5.58 13.31
N PRO A 322 -0.94 -4.83 14.23
CA PRO A 322 -2.09 -3.97 13.91
C PRO A 322 -1.85 -3.00 12.75
N GLU A 323 -0.65 -2.42 12.69
CA GLU A 323 -0.21 -1.45 11.67
C GLU A 323 0.09 -2.07 10.30
N HIS A 324 0.02 -3.40 10.16
CA HIS A 324 0.47 -4.08 8.95
C HIS A 324 -0.47 -3.83 7.76
N PRO A 325 0.05 -3.39 6.60
CA PRO A 325 -0.76 -3.13 5.40
C PRO A 325 -1.18 -4.45 4.73
N CYS A 326 -2.49 -4.61 4.54
CA CYS A 326 -3.07 -5.71 3.80
C CYS A 326 -3.60 -5.22 2.45
N TRP A 327 -3.30 -5.96 1.39
CA TRP A 327 -3.82 -5.68 0.05
C TRP A 327 -5.33 -5.93 -0.03
N VAL A 328 -6.08 -4.94 -0.51
CA VAL A 328 -7.53 -4.98 -0.68
C VAL A 328 -7.93 -4.48 -2.07
N ILE A 329 -9.07 -4.93 -2.57
CA ILE A 329 -9.66 -4.41 -3.82
C ILE A 329 -10.77 -3.40 -3.52
N LYS A 330 -10.60 -2.17 -4.02
CA LYS A 330 -11.55 -1.05 -3.82
C LYS A 330 -11.82 -0.34 -5.15
N ASP A 331 -13.09 -0.23 -5.51
CA ASP A 331 -13.57 0.39 -6.77
C ASP A 331 -12.89 -0.14 -8.05
N GLY A 332 -12.48 -1.43 -8.06
CA GLY A 332 -11.75 -2.06 -9.16
C GLY A 332 -10.24 -1.79 -9.19
N GLY A 333 -9.73 -1.01 -8.23
CA GLY A 333 -8.31 -0.78 -7.97
C GLY A 333 -7.77 -1.67 -6.84
N ILE A 334 -6.46 -1.89 -6.83
CA ILE A 334 -5.73 -2.57 -5.74
C ILE A 334 -5.16 -1.48 -4.82
N ALA A 335 -5.48 -1.55 -3.54
CA ALA A 335 -5.06 -0.60 -2.52
C ALA A 335 -4.56 -1.36 -1.28
N THR A 336 -3.97 -0.65 -0.33
CA THR A 336 -3.62 -1.19 0.99
C THR A 336 -4.54 -0.62 2.07
N LYS A 337 -4.82 -1.44 3.08
CA LYS A 337 -5.59 -1.07 4.28
C LYS A 337 -4.92 -1.69 5.49
N ARG A 338 -4.88 -1.01 6.63
CA ARG A 338 -4.24 -1.54 7.84
C ARG A 338 -5.00 -2.75 8.37
N ALA A 339 -4.29 -3.69 9.00
CA ALA A 339 -4.85 -4.92 9.52
C ALA A 339 -5.96 -4.69 10.56
N ASP A 340 -5.81 -3.68 11.41
CA ASP A 340 -6.80 -3.30 12.43
C ASP A 340 -8.04 -2.58 11.86
N GLU A 341 -7.95 -2.01 10.66
CA GLU A 341 -9.07 -1.39 9.97
C GLU A 341 -9.87 -2.39 9.09
N LEU A 342 -9.37 -3.61 8.90
CA LEU A 342 -10.01 -4.61 8.05
C LEU A 342 -11.39 -5.01 8.57
N THR A 343 -12.32 -5.20 7.62
CA THR A 343 -13.70 -5.60 7.86
C THR A 343 -14.03 -6.87 7.09
N THR A 344 -15.14 -7.54 7.43
CA THR A 344 -15.60 -8.76 6.72
C THR A 344 -16.14 -8.52 5.30
N ASP A 345 -16.13 -7.28 4.84
CA ASP A 345 -16.46 -6.89 3.46
C ASP A 345 -15.21 -6.71 2.59
N ASP A 346 -14.02 -6.73 3.19
CA ASP A 346 -12.75 -6.59 2.50
C ASP A 346 -12.30 -7.93 1.88
N PHE A 347 -11.75 -7.87 0.66
CA PHE A 347 -11.24 -9.04 -0.05
C PHE A 347 -9.73 -8.95 -0.21
N LEU A 348 -9.04 -10.02 0.20
CA LEU A 348 -7.58 -10.14 0.10
C LEU A 348 -7.18 -11.02 -1.09
N PRO A 349 -6.02 -10.74 -1.72
CA PRO A 349 -5.51 -11.52 -2.83
C PRO A 349 -4.97 -12.88 -2.38
N VAL A 350 -5.34 -13.93 -3.12
CA VAL A 350 -4.88 -15.32 -2.93
C VAL A 350 -4.43 -15.91 -4.26
N PRO A 351 -3.42 -16.79 -4.30
CA PRO A 351 -2.94 -17.39 -5.54
C PRO A 351 -3.98 -18.35 -6.14
N ALA A 352 -4.18 -18.25 -7.46
CA ALA A 352 -4.99 -19.18 -8.25
C ALA A 352 -4.24 -20.48 -8.56
N LYS A 353 -2.92 -20.37 -8.74
CA LYS A 353 -2.00 -21.45 -9.03
C LYS A 353 -0.62 -21.13 -8.44
N ILE A 354 0.07 -22.15 -7.95
CA ILE A 354 1.48 -22.04 -7.58
C ILE A 354 2.33 -22.64 -8.71
N PRO A 355 3.23 -21.89 -9.35
CA PRO A 355 4.04 -22.38 -10.48
C PRO A 355 5.22 -23.24 -10.00
N PHE A 356 4.91 -24.37 -9.36
CA PHE A 356 5.90 -25.32 -8.84
C PHE A 356 5.63 -26.74 -9.34
N GLU A 357 6.46 -27.22 -10.27
CA GLU A 357 6.32 -28.55 -10.90
C GLU A 357 6.90 -29.68 -10.04
N GLY A 358 7.87 -29.36 -9.17
CA GLY A 358 8.53 -30.31 -8.27
C GLY A 358 9.56 -31.23 -8.95
N GLU A 359 10.33 -31.94 -8.14
CA GLU A 359 11.45 -32.77 -8.57
C GLU A 359 11.41 -34.17 -7.95
N THR A 360 12.10 -35.15 -8.54
CA THR A 360 12.23 -36.49 -7.97
C THR A 360 13.02 -36.42 -6.67
N GLN A 361 12.45 -36.89 -5.56
CA GLN A 361 13.08 -36.80 -4.24
C GLN A 361 13.76 -38.12 -3.87
N THR A 362 14.83 -38.03 -3.07
CA THR A 362 15.52 -39.20 -2.51
C THR A 362 14.92 -39.60 -1.15
N LEU A 363 14.70 -40.89 -0.96
CA LEU A 363 14.00 -41.46 0.21
C LEU A 363 14.95 -41.94 1.33
N ASN A 364 16.26 -41.71 1.17
CA ASN A 364 17.43 -42.12 1.97
C ASN A 364 18.09 -43.46 1.58
N SER A 365 19.42 -43.38 1.47
CA SER A 365 20.41 -44.41 1.14
C SER A 365 21.12 -45.02 2.36
N SER A 366 20.82 -44.56 3.58
CA SER A 366 21.49 -44.94 4.83
C SER A 366 20.71 -45.95 5.68
N PHE A 367 20.11 -46.95 5.02
CA PHE A 367 19.42 -48.04 5.70
C PHE A 367 20.41 -49.13 6.16
N LYS A 368 20.64 -49.29 7.47
CA LYS A 368 21.35 -50.47 7.99
C LYS A 368 20.40 -51.67 7.99
N ARG A 369 20.63 -52.63 7.09
CA ARG A 369 19.86 -53.88 6.99
C ARG A 369 19.95 -54.66 8.31
N GLY A 370 18.80 -54.91 8.93
CA GLY A 370 18.68 -55.73 10.13
C GLY A 370 17.98 -57.06 9.86
N GLY A 371 18.62 -57.99 9.13
CA GLY A 371 18.19 -59.41 9.09
C GLY A 371 18.00 -60.06 7.71
N ASN A 372 17.74 -61.38 7.74
CA ASN A 372 17.83 -62.35 6.63
C ASN A 372 16.76 -62.27 5.51
N LYS A 373 15.82 -61.31 5.52
CA LYS A 373 14.83 -61.14 4.43
C LYS A 373 15.15 -59.91 3.60
N SER A 374 15.43 -60.08 2.31
CA SER A 374 15.79 -58.99 1.38
C SER A 374 14.58 -58.18 0.92
N ILE A 375 14.05 -57.32 1.79
CA ILE A 375 13.06 -56.31 1.39
C ILE A 375 13.73 -55.29 0.47
N ARG A 376 13.07 -54.94 -0.64
CA ARG A 376 13.50 -53.87 -1.54
C ARG A 376 12.84 -52.56 -1.12
N PHE A 377 13.60 -51.49 -0.98
CA PHE A 377 13.08 -50.17 -0.69
C PHE A 377 13.35 -49.25 -1.89
N PRO A 378 12.38 -48.41 -2.28
CA PRO A 378 12.59 -47.44 -3.36
C PRO A 378 13.58 -46.38 -2.90
N GLU A 379 14.57 -46.07 -3.73
CA GLU A 379 15.56 -45.02 -3.47
C GLU A 379 15.02 -43.62 -3.79
N HIS A 380 14.05 -43.55 -4.69
CA HIS A 380 13.47 -42.31 -5.22
C HIS A 380 11.95 -42.32 -5.16
N THR A 381 11.34 -41.14 -5.13
CA THR A 381 9.89 -41.00 -5.28
C THR A 381 9.42 -41.49 -6.65
N SER A 382 8.36 -42.27 -6.64
CA SER A 382 7.68 -42.74 -7.85
C SER A 382 6.16 -42.58 -7.69
N PRO A 383 5.38 -42.64 -8.78
CA PRO A 383 3.92 -42.55 -8.69
C PRO A 383 3.34 -43.68 -7.81
N GLN A 384 3.88 -44.90 -7.93
CA GLN A 384 3.49 -46.06 -7.12
C GLN A 384 3.78 -45.84 -5.63
N PHE A 385 4.94 -45.29 -5.31
CA PHE A 385 5.31 -44.99 -3.92
C PHE A 385 4.40 -43.95 -3.28
N CYS A 386 4.10 -42.88 -4.02
CA CYS A 386 3.25 -41.81 -3.53
C CYS A 386 1.80 -42.27 -3.36
N ARG A 387 1.30 -43.13 -4.25
CA ARG A 387 0.00 -43.82 -4.07
C ARG A 387 -0.04 -44.65 -2.78
N PHE A 388 1.00 -45.46 -2.54
CA PHE A 388 1.15 -46.25 -1.32
C PHE A 388 1.12 -45.35 -0.07
N LEU A 389 1.86 -44.24 -0.07
CA LEU A 389 1.85 -43.26 1.02
C LEU A 389 0.47 -42.66 1.23
N GLY A 390 -0.29 -42.38 0.16
CA GLY A 390 -1.62 -41.80 0.27
C GLY A 390 -2.59 -42.75 0.97
N TYR A 391 -2.54 -44.04 0.63
CA TYR A 391 -3.30 -45.07 1.34
C TYR A 391 -2.88 -45.21 2.81
N LEU A 392 -1.58 -45.13 3.09
CA LEU A 392 -1.07 -45.21 4.47
C LEU A 392 -1.52 -44.02 5.32
N ILE A 393 -1.53 -42.81 4.76
CA ILE A 393 -1.93 -41.58 5.46
C ILE A 393 -3.44 -41.56 5.72
N GLY A 394 -4.25 -42.08 4.79
CA GLY A 394 -5.70 -42.11 4.94
C GLY A 394 -6.21 -43.27 5.79
N ASP A 395 -6.05 -44.50 5.30
CA ASP A 395 -6.63 -45.72 5.87
C ASP A 395 -5.59 -46.64 6.56
N GLY A 396 -4.36 -46.16 6.69
CA GLY A 396 -3.26 -46.91 7.30
C GLY A 396 -3.21 -46.79 8.82
N SER A 397 -2.61 -47.80 9.44
CA SER A 397 -2.25 -47.81 10.85
C SER A 397 -0.93 -48.54 11.05
N TYR A 398 -0.37 -48.46 12.24
CA TYR A 398 0.80 -49.23 12.65
C TYR A 398 0.43 -50.25 13.72
N GLU A 399 1.23 -51.30 13.81
CA GLU A 399 1.07 -52.33 14.82
C GLU A 399 2.11 -52.16 15.93
N LEU A 400 1.68 -52.37 17.19
CA LEU A 400 2.53 -52.47 18.36
C LEU A 400 2.60 -53.91 18.86
N ASN A 401 3.82 -54.43 19.01
CA ASN A 401 4.07 -55.71 19.67
C ASN A 401 5.02 -55.50 20.85
N ARG A 402 4.53 -55.77 22.07
CA ARG A 402 5.23 -55.48 23.34
C ARG A 402 5.74 -54.03 23.43
N GLY A 403 4.95 -53.08 22.96
CA GLY A 403 5.28 -51.64 22.94
C GLY A 403 6.20 -51.19 21.80
N VAL A 404 6.70 -52.11 20.98
CA VAL A 404 7.57 -51.78 19.83
C VAL A 404 6.78 -51.88 18.54
N ARG A 405 6.90 -50.86 17.68
CA ARG A 405 6.27 -50.86 16.35
C ARG A 405 6.88 -51.97 15.48
N ASN A 406 6.05 -52.87 14.94
CA ASN A 406 6.53 -54.07 14.23
C ASN A 406 5.85 -54.34 12.87
N GLY A 407 4.91 -53.52 12.45
CA GLY A 407 4.24 -53.66 11.16
C GLY A 407 3.29 -52.51 10.86
N ILE A 408 2.64 -52.58 9.69
CA ILE A 408 1.56 -51.68 9.28
C ILE A 408 0.31 -52.49 8.93
N ASN A 409 -0.85 -51.85 9.07
CA ASN A 409 -2.12 -52.41 8.60
C ASN A 409 -2.82 -51.40 7.70
N PHE A 410 -3.54 -51.90 6.70
CA PHE A 410 -4.42 -51.12 5.85
C PHE A 410 -5.86 -51.60 6.04
N TYR A 411 -6.77 -50.68 6.39
CA TYR A 411 -8.18 -50.98 6.65
C TYR A 411 -9.06 -50.42 5.54
N ASN A 412 -9.70 -51.28 4.74
CA ASN A 412 -10.68 -50.79 3.77
C ASN A 412 -11.77 -51.83 3.51
N LYS A 413 -13.00 -51.39 3.17
CA LYS A 413 -14.10 -52.29 2.81
C LYS A 413 -14.13 -52.64 1.33
N ASN A 414 -13.49 -51.83 0.47
CA ASN A 414 -13.46 -52.06 -0.97
C ASN A 414 -12.37 -53.07 -1.33
N PRO A 415 -12.71 -54.26 -1.89
CA PRO A 415 -11.73 -55.26 -2.27
C PRO A 415 -10.77 -54.78 -3.36
N GLU A 416 -11.21 -53.90 -4.28
CA GLU A 416 -10.36 -53.35 -5.34
C GLU A 416 -9.16 -52.57 -4.76
N LEU A 417 -9.38 -51.82 -3.68
CA LEU A 417 -8.33 -51.02 -3.04
C LEU A 417 -7.38 -51.89 -2.20
N ILE A 418 -7.91 -52.96 -1.60
CA ILE A 418 -7.09 -53.95 -0.90
C ILE A 418 -6.15 -54.66 -1.88
N GLU A 419 -6.67 -55.05 -3.05
CA GLU A 419 -5.88 -55.70 -4.10
C GLU A 419 -4.83 -54.76 -4.68
N ASP A 420 -5.21 -53.50 -4.94
CA ASP A 420 -4.29 -52.46 -5.42
C ASP A 420 -3.17 -52.19 -4.40
N PHE A 421 -3.50 -51.99 -3.12
CA PHE A 421 -2.51 -51.82 -2.04
C PHE A 421 -1.61 -53.06 -1.92
N GLY A 422 -2.18 -54.26 -1.99
CA GLY A 422 -1.45 -55.52 -1.97
C GLY A 422 -0.49 -55.68 -3.14
N GLY A 423 -0.90 -55.27 -4.34
CA GLY A 423 -0.07 -55.22 -5.54
C GLY A 423 1.11 -54.27 -5.39
N LEU A 424 0.89 -53.06 -4.84
CA LEU A 424 1.96 -52.11 -4.53
C LEU A 424 2.97 -52.71 -3.54
N MET A 425 2.47 -53.34 -2.46
CA MET A 425 3.31 -53.96 -1.43
C MET A 425 4.16 -55.11 -1.98
N LYS A 426 3.59 -55.96 -2.84
CA LYS A 426 4.29 -57.07 -3.48
C LYS A 426 5.31 -56.59 -4.51
N ASN A 427 4.93 -55.65 -5.37
CA ASN A 427 5.80 -55.17 -6.46
C ASN A 427 6.95 -54.31 -5.96
N MET A 428 6.69 -53.41 -5.01
CA MET A 428 7.70 -52.48 -4.52
C MET A 428 8.57 -53.06 -3.41
N PHE A 429 7.95 -53.72 -2.44
CA PHE A 429 8.63 -54.17 -1.22
C PHE A 429 8.83 -55.68 -1.14
N SER A 430 8.28 -56.46 -2.08
CA SER A 430 8.31 -57.93 -2.05
C SER A 430 7.71 -58.51 -0.76
N LEU A 431 6.70 -57.82 -0.22
CA LEU A 431 5.98 -58.20 1.00
C LEU A 431 4.58 -58.69 0.66
N GLU A 432 4.21 -59.86 1.20
CA GLU A 432 2.84 -60.38 1.13
C GLU A 432 2.10 -60.10 2.43
N GLY A 433 0.85 -59.66 2.30
CA GLY A 433 0.01 -59.26 3.42
C GLY A 433 -0.82 -60.43 3.93
N TYR A 434 -1.00 -60.49 5.24
CA TYR A 434 -1.94 -61.41 5.86
C TYR A 434 -3.33 -60.76 5.92
N TYR A 435 -4.27 -61.28 5.12
CA TYR A 435 -5.66 -60.82 5.14
C TYR A 435 -6.34 -61.27 6.44
N GLN A 436 -6.85 -60.31 7.21
CA GLN A 436 -7.59 -60.55 8.44
C GLN A 436 -9.08 -60.23 8.23
N PRO A 437 -9.93 -61.26 8.04
CA PRO A 437 -11.37 -61.07 8.06
C PRO A 437 -11.82 -60.81 9.50
N GLN A 438 -12.18 -59.56 9.84
CA GLN A 438 -12.74 -59.26 11.16
C GLN A 438 -14.22 -59.70 11.20
N LYS A 439 -14.57 -60.64 12.10
CA LYS A 439 -15.95 -61.09 12.31
C LYS A 439 -16.74 -60.06 13.15
N GLY A 440 -17.80 -59.48 12.59
CA GLY A 440 -18.77 -58.61 13.28
C GLY A 440 -19.36 -57.51 12.38
N LYS A 441 -20.63 -57.12 12.58
CA LYS A 441 -21.39 -56.18 11.71
C LYS A 441 -20.77 -54.77 11.54
N SER A 442 -19.78 -54.40 12.35
CA SER A 442 -19.22 -53.03 12.40
C SER A 442 -17.70 -52.95 12.20
N ARG A 443 -17.02 -54.04 11.82
CA ARG A 443 -15.55 -54.07 11.72
C ARG A 443 -15.06 -54.15 10.27
N THR A 444 -14.16 -53.26 9.90
CA THR A 444 -13.57 -53.15 8.55
C THR A 444 -12.48 -54.22 8.38
N PRO A 445 -12.45 -55.00 7.28
CA PRO A 445 -11.39 -55.97 7.05
C PRO A 445 -10.04 -55.26 6.86
N SER A 446 -8.96 -55.95 7.22
CA SER A 446 -7.62 -55.37 7.20
C SER A 446 -6.61 -56.31 6.59
N VAL A 447 -5.63 -55.74 5.89
CA VAL A 447 -4.44 -56.49 5.47
C VAL A 447 -3.26 -56.05 6.30
N ARG A 448 -2.61 -57.03 6.91
CA ARG A 448 -1.52 -56.82 7.86
C ARG A 448 -0.17 -57.19 7.25
N TYR A 449 0.81 -56.32 7.43
CA TYR A 449 2.18 -56.50 6.95
C TYR A 449 3.16 -56.36 8.12
N VAL A 450 3.75 -57.46 8.55
CA VAL A 450 4.69 -57.50 9.68
C VAL A 450 6.11 -57.37 9.15
N SER A 451 6.69 -56.18 9.25
CA SER A 451 8.08 -55.92 8.91
C SER A 451 8.63 -54.76 9.75
N LYS A 452 9.67 -55.05 10.53
CA LYS A 452 10.40 -54.02 11.30
C LYS A 452 11.16 -53.07 10.38
N ASP A 453 11.78 -53.59 9.31
CA ASP A 453 12.55 -52.76 8.38
C ASP A 453 11.66 -51.70 7.71
N MET A 454 10.42 -52.04 7.37
CA MET A 454 9.46 -51.09 6.80
C MET A 454 9.02 -50.01 7.78
N VAL A 455 8.78 -50.38 9.04
CA VAL A 455 8.48 -49.41 10.09
C VAL A 455 9.64 -48.45 10.26
N THR A 456 10.87 -48.96 10.34
CA THR A 456 12.07 -48.12 10.41
C THR A 456 12.17 -47.21 9.19
N PHE A 457 11.79 -47.69 8.00
CA PHE A 457 11.85 -46.91 6.75
C PHE A 457 10.87 -45.75 6.77
N LEU A 458 9.63 -46.00 7.16
CA LEU A 458 8.61 -44.96 7.29
C LEU A 458 8.97 -43.96 8.40
N ASP A 459 9.51 -44.43 9.52
CA ASP A 459 9.96 -43.57 10.62
C ASP A 459 11.14 -42.67 10.19
N GLY A 460 12.04 -43.21 9.37
CA GLY A 460 13.14 -42.47 8.75
C GLY A 460 12.71 -41.46 7.68
N LEU A 461 11.50 -41.60 7.10
CA LEU A 461 10.90 -40.63 6.20
C LEU A 461 10.21 -39.50 6.97
N ASP A 462 9.26 -39.85 7.84
CA ASP A 462 8.67 -38.99 8.85
C ASP A 462 7.94 -39.85 9.90
N SER A 463 8.40 -39.81 11.15
CA SER A 463 7.76 -40.49 12.28
C SER A 463 6.26 -40.21 12.45
N ARG A 464 5.76 -39.07 11.93
CA ARG A 464 4.34 -38.69 11.95
C ARG A 464 3.46 -39.54 11.03
N LEU A 465 4.05 -40.30 10.11
CA LEU A 465 3.32 -41.31 9.31
C LEU A 465 2.84 -42.49 10.16
N LEU A 466 3.43 -42.68 11.34
CA LEU A 466 3.14 -43.78 12.27
C LEU A 466 2.43 -43.27 13.54
N VAL A 467 1.58 -42.25 13.38
CA VAL A 467 0.78 -41.64 14.45
C VAL A 467 -0.66 -41.56 13.96
N GLU A 468 -1.63 -41.66 14.86
CA GLU A 468 -3.06 -41.59 14.49
C GLU A 468 -3.62 -40.15 14.64
N GLY A 469 -4.65 -39.83 13.85
CA GLY A 469 -5.51 -38.65 14.04
C GLY A 469 -4.84 -37.30 13.77
N LYS A 470 -4.92 -36.38 14.74
CA LYS A 470 -4.65 -34.93 14.59
C LYS A 470 -3.22 -34.55 14.20
N ARG A 471 -2.24 -35.46 14.35
CA ARG A 471 -0.81 -35.18 14.11
C ARG A 471 -0.30 -35.68 12.76
N ILE A 472 -1.12 -36.41 12.01
CA ILE A 472 -0.77 -36.92 10.68
C ILE A 472 -0.51 -35.74 9.73
N ARG A 473 0.51 -35.89 8.88
CA ARG A 473 0.84 -34.94 7.81
C ARG A 473 1.52 -35.65 6.64
N ILE A 474 1.54 -35.00 5.48
CA ILE A 474 2.38 -35.38 4.34
C ILE A 474 3.82 -34.96 4.67
N PRO A 475 4.82 -35.86 4.50
CA PRO A 475 6.21 -35.52 4.76
C PRO A 475 6.67 -34.32 3.89
N PRO A 476 7.42 -33.35 4.43
CA PRO A 476 7.88 -32.18 3.67
C PRO A 476 8.66 -32.53 2.40
N ARG A 477 9.37 -33.66 2.38
CA ARG A 477 10.05 -34.16 1.17
C ARG A 477 9.03 -34.47 0.06
N ILE A 478 7.92 -35.13 0.38
CA ILE A 478 6.89 -35.52 -0.60
C ILE A 478 6.14 -34.30 -1.15
N MET A 479 6.04 -33.21 -0.37
CA MET A 479 5.47 -31.94 -0.86
C MET A 479 6.26 -31.37 -2.05
N LYS A 480 7.56 -31.69 -2.17
CA LYS A 480 8.45 -31.27 -3.26
C LYS A 480 8.41 -32.17 -4.51
N SER A 481 7.74 -33.31 -4.42
CA SER A 481 7.73 -34.29 -5.50
C SER A 481 7.05 -33.75 -6.77
N ARG A 482 7.39 -34.36 -7.92
CA ARG A 482 6.82 -34.01 -9.23
C ARG A 482 5.30 -34.10 -9.25
N LEU A 483 4.66 -33.32 -10.11
CA LEU A 483 3.19 -33.32 -10.26
C LEU A 483 2.59 -34.72 -10.45
N ASN A 484 3.22 -35.59 -11.25
CA ASN A 484 2.73 -36.96 -11.44
C ASN A 484 2.78 -37.80 -10.16
N ASP A 485 3.81 -37.60 -9.33
CA ASP A 485 4.01 -38.33 -8.09
C ASP A 485 2.96 -37.89 -7.05
N VAL A 486 2.78 -36.57 -6.86
CA VAL A 486 1.78 -36.04 -5.92
C VAL A 486 0.33 -36.19 -6.40
N SER A 487 0.11 -36.35 -7.71
CA SER A 487 -1.21 -36.70 -8.25
C SER A 487 -1.66 -38.08 -7.76
N GLU A 488 -0.78 -39.09 -7.82
CA GLU A 488 -1.10 -40.43 -7.29
C GLU A 488 -1.28 -40.45 -5.77
N LEU A 489 -0.54 -39.61 -5.03
CA LEU A 489 -0.77 -39.39 -3.59
C LEU A 489 -2.19 -38.88 -3.34
N LEU A 490 -2.61 -37.84 -4.06
CA LEU A 490 -3.94 -37.26 -3.92
C LEU A 490 -5.03 -38.26 -4.34
N LYS A 491 -4.85 -39.01 -5.42
CA LYS A 491 -5.79 -40.07 -5.84
C LYS A 491 -6.08 -41.04 -4.71
N ALA A 492 -5.03 -41.55 -4.05
CA ALA A 492 -5.18 -42.49 -2.95
C ALA A 492 -5.86 -41.84 -1.72
N LEU A 493 -5.50 -40.61 -1.36
CA LEU A 493 -6.12 -39.86 -0.24
C LEU A 493 -7.61 -39.55 -0.47
N PHE A 494 -7.98 -39.15 -1.69
CA PHE A 494 -9.39 -38.92 -2.05
C PHE A 494 -10.17 -40.22 -2.24
N GLU A 495 -9.49 -41.35 -2.39
CA GLU A 495 -10.14 -42.65 -2.44
C GLU A 495 -10.47 -43.17 -1.03
N SER A 496 -9.57 -42.97 -0.04
CA SER A 496 -9.77 -43.32 1.37
C SER A 496 -10.82 -42.40 2.04
N ASP A 497 -10.48 -41.13 2.22
CA ASP A 497 -11.24 -40.17 3.04
C ASP A 497 -12.02 -39.16 2.20
N GLY A 498 -11.96 -39.32 0.87
CA GLY A 498 -12.69 -38.47 -0.06
C GLY A 498 -14.13 -38.93 -0.28
N HIS A 499 -15.03 -37.97 -0.39
CA HIS A 499 -16.43 -38.17 -0.71
C HIS A 499 -16.85 -37.30 -1.90
N MET A 500 -17.84 -37.80 -2.64
CA MET A 500 -18.55 -37.02 -3.66
C MET A 500 -20.03 -36.96 -3.32
N THR A 501 -20.59 -35.75 -3.27
CA THR A 501 -22.03 -35.57 -3.06
C THR A 501 -22.83 -36.03 -4.28
N LYS A 502 -23.97 -36.67 -4.04
CA LYS A 502 -24.95 -37.00 -5.07
C LYS A 502 -25.92 -35.83 -5.22
N GLY A 503 -25.87 -35.11 -6.35
CA GLY A 503 -26.78 -33.99 -6.59
C GLY A 503 -26.42 -33.17 -7.83
N LYS A 504 -27.21 -32.13 -8.12
CA LYS A 504 -26.99 -31.24 -9.28
C LYS A 504 -25.72 -30.37 -9.16
N CYS A 505 -25.18 -30.20 -7.95
CA CYS A 505 -23.85 -29.62 -7.68
C CYS A 505 -22.92 -30.72 -7.18
N ALA A 506 -22.01 -31.20 -8.01
CA ALA A 506 -20.96 -32.10 -7.53
C ALA A 506 -19.98 -31.31 -6.65
N ARG A 507 -19.69 -31.87 -5.47
CA ARG A 507 -18.64 -31.41 -4.58
C ARG A 507 -17.75 -32.61 -4.30
N VAL A 508 -16.46 -32.43 -4.54
CA VAL A 508 -15.44 -33.39 -4.15
C VAL A 508 -14.85 -32.90 -2.84
N GLY A 509 -14.99 -33.68 -1.77
CA GLY A 509 -14.52 -33.28 -0.45
C GLY A 509 -13.57 -34.31 0.15
N PHE A 510 -12.55 -33.85 0.86
CA PHE A 510 -11.64 -34.64 1.68
C PHE A 510 -11.82 -34.23 3.14
N VAL A 511 -11.88 -35.19 4.07
CA VAL A 511 -12.09 -34.92 5.51
C VAL A 511 -10.91 -35.46 6.29
N SER A 512 -10.37 -34.66 7.23
CA SER A 512 -9.31 -35.10 8.14
C SER A 512 -9.47 -34.47 9.52
N GLU A 513 -9.01 -35.15 10.56
CA GLU A 513 -8.87 -34.58 11.91
C GLU A 513 -7.63 -33.66 12.04
N SER A 514 -6.68 -33.77 11.11
CA SER A 514 -5.45 -32.97 11.10
C SER A 514 -5.65 -31.68 10.28
N ARG A 515 -5.49 -30.53 10.96
CA ARG A 515 -5.50 -29.21 10.32
C ARG A 515 -4.34 -29.04 9.33
N GLU A 516 -3.15 -29.53 9.71
CA GLU A 516 -1.93 -29.45 8.90
C GLU A 516 -2.10 -30.25 7.60
N LEU A 517 -2.66 -31.47 7.66
CA LEU A 517 -2.92 -32.29 6.48
C LEU A 517 -3.92 -31.63 5.53
N ALA A 518 -5.01 -31.06 6.06
CA ALA A 518 -6.00 -30.37 5.24
C ALA A 518 -5.39 -29.17 4.48
N HIS A 519 -4.53 -28.38 5.15
CA HIS A 519 -3.79 -27.28 4.52
C HIS A 519 -2.78 -27.79 3.47
N GLN A 520 -2.04 -28.85 3.74
CA GLN A 520 -1.10 -29.44 2.78
C GLN A 520 -1.81 -29.95 1.51
N VAL A 521 -2.94 -30.66 1.67
CA VAL A 521 -3.77 -31.10 0.54
C VAL A 521 -4.25 -29.90 -0.28
N GLN A 522 -4.70 -28.82 0.36
CA GLN A 522 -5.07 -27.58 -0.32
C GLN A 522 -3.88 -26.95 -1.09
N THR A 523 -2.68 -26.93 -0.51
CA THR A 523 -1.46 -26.43 -1.18
C THR A 523 -1.09 -27.28 -2.40
N ILE A 524 -1.15 -28.62 -2.29
CA ILE A 524 -0.88 -29.52 -3.44
C ILE A 524 -1.93 -29.30 -4.54
N LEU A 525 -3.21 -29.19 -4.19
CA LEU A 525 -4.29 -28.91 -5.16
C LEU A 525 -4.04 -27.59 -5.92
N LEU A 526 -3.52 -26.55 -5.26
CA LEU A 526 -3.15 -25.28 -5.92
C LEU A 526 -1.99 -25.41 -6.92
N ARG A 527 -1.09 -26.40 -6.79
CA ARG A 527 -0.06 -26.67 -7.81
C ARG A 527 -0.69 -27.08 -9.15
N PHE A 528 -1.82 -27.80 -9.09
CA PHE A 528 -2.65 -28.14 -10.26
C PHE A 528 -3.63 -27.02 -10.66
N GLY A 529 -3.58 -25.86 -10.00
CA GLY A 529 -4.54 -24.78 -10.18
C GLY A 529 -5.95 -25.13 -9.72
N ILE A 530 -6.10 -26.07 -8.79
CA ILE A 530 -7.41 -26.46 -8.25
C ILE A 530 -7.62 -25.67 -6.95
N TYR A 531 -8.50 -24.67 -7.00
CA TYR A 531 -8.87 -23.91 -5.82
C TYR A 531 -9.83 -24.71 -4.93
N SER A 532 -9.55 -24.79 -3.63
CA SER A 532 -10.36 -25.52 -2.66
C SER A 532 -10.54 -24.71 -1.37
N THR A 533 -11.62 -25.00 -0.65
CA THR A 533 -12.01 -24.29 0.59
C THR A 533 -11.99 -25.25 1.76
N ILE A 534 -11.41 -24.84 2.89
CA ILE A 534 -11.40 -25.65 4.12
C ILE A 534 -12.49 -25.15 5.05
N PHE A 535 -13.38 -26.08 5.45
CA PHE A 535 -14.40 -25.85 6.45
C PHE A 535 -14.05 -26.57 7.74
N GLU A 536 -14.31 -25.93 8.87
CA GLU A 536 -14.19 -26.51 10.19
C GLU A 536 -15.57 -27.02 10.63
N GLU A 537 -15.70 -28.31 10.89
CA GLU A 537 -16.95 -28.96 11.31
C GLU A 537 -16.75 -29.62 12.67
N THR A 538 -17.65 -29.37 13.61
CA THR A 538 -17.67 -30.08 14.89
C THR A 538 -18.60 -31.29 14.78
N LEU A 539 -18.06 -32.50 14.96
CA LEU A 539 -18.84 -33.73 14.97
C LEU A 539 -19.72 -33.79 16.22
N LYS A 540 -20.76 -34.65 16.19
CA LYS A 540 -21.62 -34.93 17.35
C LYS A 540 -20.83 -35.40 18.59
N SER A 541 -19.64 -35.96 18.38
CA SER A 541 -18.69 -36.38 19.42
C SER A 541 -17.85 -35.23 20.02
N LYS A 542 -18.11 -33.96 19.65
CA LYS A 542 -17.30 -32.75 19.97
C LYS A 542 -15.89 -32.72 19.37
N ASN A 543 -15.53 -33.69 18.52
CA ASN A 543 -14.27 -33.64 17.78
C ASN A 543 -14.40 -32.67 16.59
N ILE A 544 -13.38 -31.83 16.40
CA ILE A 544 -13.27 -30.92 15.25
C ILE A 544 -12.62 -31.68 14.10
N VAL A 545 -13.24 -31.59 12.92
CA VAL A 545 -12.70 -32.12 11.65
C VAL A 545 -12.64 -31.02 10.61
N TYR A 546 -11.64 -31.12 9.73
CA TYR A 546 -11.41 -30.18 8.65
C TYR A 546 -11.81 -30.82 7.32
N ARG A 547 -12.74 -30.19 6.61
CA ARG A 547 -13.22 -30.63 5.31
C ARG A 547 -12.68 -29.73 4.21
N THR A 548 -11.77 -30.25 3.39
CA THR A 548 -11.30 -29.60 2.16
C THR A 548 -12.31 -29.89 1.05
N SER A 549 -12.94 -28.85 0.50
CA SER A 549 -14.00 -28.96 -0.50
C SER A 549 -13.57 -28.32 -1.81
N ILE A 550 -13.66 -29.09 -2.90
CA ILE A 550 -13.47 -28.64 -4.28
C ILE A 550 -14.85 -28.45 -4.91
N THR A 551 -15.12 -27.22 -5.34
CA THR A 551 -16.35 -26.82 -6.00
C THR A 551 -16.06 -26.01 -7.24
N GLY A 552 -16.99 -25.99 -8.18
CA GLY A 552 -16.90 -25.23 -9.42
C GLY A 552 -16.51 -26.11 -10.59
N HIS A 553 -17.10 -25.84 -11.75
CA HIS A 553 -16.92 -26.68 -12.93
C HIS A 553 -15.44 -26.74 -13.36
N GLU A 554 -14.74 -25.61 -13.37
CA GLU A 554 -13.33 -25.54 -13.78
C GLU A 554 -12.41 -26.31 -12.82
N ASN A 555 -12.60 -26.15 -11.50
CA ASN A 555 -11.83 -26.88 -10.49
C ASN A 555 -12.09 -28.40 -10.56
N ILE A 556 -13.34 -28.82 -10.80
CA ILE A 556 -13.70 -30.24 -10.92
C ILE A 556 -13.18 -30.83 -12.24
N SER A 557 -13.15 -30.05 -13.34
CA SER A 557 -12.52 -30.46 -14.60
C SER A 557 -11.02 -30.69 -14.40
N ARG A 558 -10.31 -29.71 -13.81
CA ARG A 558 -8.88 -29.84 -13.50
C ARG A 558 -8.62 -31.02 -12.56
N PHE A 559 -9.47 -31.23 -11.56
CA PHE A 559 -9.40 -32.42 -10.70
C PHE A 559 -9.57 -33.70 -11.50
N SER A 560 -10.54 -33.80 -12.42
CA SER A 560 -10.73 -34.97 -13.29
C SER A 560 -9.52 -35.27 -14.17
N GLU A 561 -8.93 -34.23 -14.73
CA GLU A 561 -7.84 -34.31 -15.71
C GLU A 561 -6.52 -34.70 -15.04
N HIS A 562 -6.22 -34.11 -13.88
CA HIS A 562 -4.91 -34.24 -13.24
C HIS A 562 -4.89 -35.23 -12.07
N VAL A 563 -5.99 -35.40 -11.35
CA VAL A 563 -6.08 -36.24 -10.14
C VAL A 563 -7.10 -37.36 -10.35
N GLY A 564 -8.39 -37.10 -10.37
CA GLY A 564 -9.42 -38.14 -10.53
C GLY A 564 -9.45 -39.12 -9.35
N PHE A 565 -10.06 -40.28 -9.58
CA PHE A 565 -10.19 -41.35 -8.59
C PHE A 565 -9.57 -42.65 -9.10
N ILE A 566 -9.34 -43.58 -8.18
CA ILE A 566 -8.88 -44.93 -8.53
C ILE A 566 -10.07 -45.77 -8.97
N SER A 567 -11.23 -45.58 -8.34
CA SER A 567 -12.45 -46.30 -8.72
C SER A 567 -13.08 -45.75 -10.01
N ASP A 568 -13.24 -46.62 -11.00
CA ASP A 568 -13.96 -46.35 -12.25
C ASP A 568 -15.39 -45.83 -12.03
N LYS A 569 -16.04 -46.30 -10.96
CA LYS A 569 -17.40 -45.88 -10.60
C LYS A 569 -17.45 -44.40 -10.20
N LYS A 570 -16.44 -43.92 -9.45
CA LYS A 570 -16.32 -42.51 -9.07
C LYS A 570 -15.95 -41.66 -10.29
N ASN A 571 -15.03 -42.11 -11.14
CA ASN A 571 -14.66 -41.42 -12.38
C ASN A 571 -15.83 -41.28 -13.36
N LYS A 572 -16.63 -42.34 -13.57
CA LYS A 572 -17.84 -42.28 -14.42
C LYS A 572 -18.86 -41.26 -13.91
N ARG A 573 -19.04 -41.14 -12.60
CA ARG A 573 -19.92 -40.12 -12.00
C ARG A 573 -19.41 -38.71 -12.21
N LEU A 574 -18.09 -38.51 -12.07
CA LEU A 574 -17.47 -37.21 -12.29
C LEU A 574 -17.58 -36.80 -13.77
N ALA A 575 -17.36 -37.73 -14.70
CA ALA A 575 -17.58 -37.52 -16.12
C ALA A 575 -19.06 -37.22 -16.47
N GLN A 576 -20.02 -37.86 -15.81
CA GLN A 576 -21.45 -37.54 -15.97
C GLN A 576 -21.77 -36.11 -15.54
N TYR A 577 -21.17 -35.62 -14.45
CA TYR A 577 -21.35 -34.24 -14.00
C TYR A 577 -20.75 -33.24 -15.01
N LEU A 578 -19.55 -33.49 -15.51
CA LEU A 578 -18.89 -32.61 -16.51
C LEU A 578 -19.61 -32.57 -17.86
N LYS A 579 -20.38 -33.62 -18.22
CA LYS A 579 -21.23 -33.63 -19.42
C LYS A 579 -22.51 -32.81 -19.26
N GLY A 580 -22.93 -32.51 -18.03
CA GLY A 580 -24.12 -31.70 -17.78
C GLY A 580 -23.85 -30.22 -18.03
N ASN A 581 -24.71 -29.54 -18.80
CA ASN A 581 -24.71 -28.08 -18.98
C ASN A 581 -25.18 -27.36 -17.71
N VAL A 582 -24.40 -27.47 -16.63
CA VAL A 582 -24.82 -27.00 -15.31
C VAL A 582 -24.04 -25.75 -14.92
N THR A 583 -24.60 -24.59 -15.28
CA THR A 583 -24.21 -23.26 -14.82
C THR A 583 -24.71 -22.98 -13.39
N TYR A 584 -24.29 -23.77 -12.39
CA TYR A 584 -24.45 -23.29 -11.01
C TYR A 584 -23.40 -22.24 -10.70
N ARG A 585 -23.87 -21.07 -10.25
CA ARG A 585 -23.06 -19.97 -9.70
C ARG A 585 -22.25 -20.50 -8.53
N THR A 586 -21.03 -20.96 -8.79
CA THR A 586 -20.07 -21.21 -7.73
C THR A 586 -19.42 -19.87 -7.40
N LEU A 587 -19.84 -19.30 -6.28
CA LEU A 587 -19.46 -17.99 -5.72
C LEU A 587 -17.97 -17.93 -5.30
N THR A 588 -17.10 -18.76 -5.87
CA THR A 588 -15.69 -18.90 -5.47
C THR A 588 -14.74 -18.11 -6.35
N ASP A 589 -15.11 -17.80 -7.59
CA ASP A 589 -14.27 -17.07 -8.55
C ASP A 589 -14.89 -15.71 -8.89
N LEU A 590 -14.91 -14.84 -7.88
CA LEU A 590 -15.51 -13.52 -7.92
C LEU A 590 -14.43 -12.44 -7.94
N ILE A 591 -14.65 -11.43 -8.76
CA ILE A 591 -13.89 -10.18 -8.75
C ILE A 591 -14.79 -9.13 -8.07
N PRO A 592 -14.48 -8.72 -6.82
CA PRO A 592 -15.31 -7.80 -6.07
C PRO A 592 -15.15 -6.36 -6.54
N ASN A 593 -16.14 -5.51 -6.24
CA ASN A 593 -16.07 -4.05 -6.31
C ASN A 593 -15.67 -3.44 -7.67
N CYS A 594 -15.75 -4.18 -8.79
CA CYS A 594 -15.42 -3.68 -10.13
C CYS A 594 -16.60 -3.07 -10.89
N GLY A 595 -17.84 -3.16 -10.38
CA GLY A 595 -19.05 -2.76 -11.12
C GLY A 595 -19.03 -1.31 -11.61
N ARG A 596 -18.60 -0.38 -10.74
CA ARG A 596 -18.48 1.06 -11.09
C ARG A 596 -17.46 1.30 -12.20
N MET A 597 -16.28 0.69 -12.10
CA MET A 597 -15.21 0.79 -13.08
C MET A 597 -15.64 0.23 -14.44
N VAL A 598 -16.26 -0.95 -14.45
CA VAL A 598 -16.82 -1.56 -15.67
C VAL A 598 -17.90 -0.66 -16.29
N SER A 599 -18.80 -0.10 -15.48
CA SER A 599 -19.85 0.81 -15.96
C SER A 599 -19.26 2.11 -16.55
N LYS A 600 -18.24 2.68 -15.90
CA LYS A 600 -17.53 3.87 -16.40
C LYS A 600 -16.89 3.60 -17.76
N ILE A 601 -16.12 2.53 -17.89
CA ILE A 601 -15.46 2.15 -19.15
C ILE A 601 -16.48 1.88 -20.24
N ALA A 602 -17.54 1.12 -19.93
CA ALA A 602 -18.62 0.83 -20.87
C ALA A 602 -19.30 2.09 -21.42
N LYS A 603 -19.57 3.07 -20.54
CA LYS A 603 -20.17 4.36 -20.92
C LYS A 603 -19.23 5.20 -21.79
N THR A 604 -17.93 5.20 -21.50
CA THR A 604 -16.92 5.90 -22.30
C THR A 604 -16.77 5.26 -23.67
N LEU A 605 -16.68 3.93 -23.75
CA LEU A 605 -16.59 3.17 -25.01
C LEU A 605 -17.92 3.05 -25.78
N LYS A 606 -19.02 3.58 -25.21
CA LYS A 606 -20.39 3.58 -25.77
C LYS A 606 -20.85 2.19 -26.26
N LEU A 607 -20.58 1.19 -25.44
CA LEU A 607 -21.04 -0.18 -25.69
C LEU A 607 -22.49 -0.33 -25.24
N HIS A 608 -23.28 -1.02 -26.06
CA HIS A 608 -24.70 -1.26 -25.78
C HIS A 608 -24.84 -2.19 -24.57
N GLU A 609 -25.74 -1.88 -23.63
CA GLU A 609 -25.88 -2.66 -22.38
C GLU A 609 -26.18 -4.14 -22.65
N SER A 610 -26.91 -4.46 -23.71
CA SER A 610 -27.19 -5.85 -24.14
C SER A 610 -25.94 -6.67 -24.51
N LYS A 611 -24.82 -6.03 -24.91
CA LYS A 611 -23.55 -6.73 -25.19
C LYS A 611 -22.76 -7.05 -23.92
N ILE A 612 -22.95 -6.24 -22.87
CA ILE A 612 -22.25 -6.38 -21.58
C ILE A 612 -23.10 -7.27 -20.66
N ALA A 613 -24.42 -7.14 -20.72
CA ALA A 613 -25.41 -7.80 -19.88
C ALA A 613 -26.13 -8.94 -20.60
N GLY A 614 -25.53 -10.14 -20.60
CA GLY A 614 -26.31 -11.37 -20.77
C GLY A 614 -26.90 -11.78 -19.42
N GLU A 615 -28.23 -11.70 -19.25
CA GLU A 615 -29.10 -12.18 -18.13
C GLU A 615 -28.65 -11.98 -16.66
N SER A 616 -27.47 -11.42 -16.39
CA SER A 616 -26.81 -11.47 -15.07
C SER A 616 -26.38 -10.11 -14.54
N LEU A 617 -26.44 -9.07 -15.38
CA LEU A 617 -26.12 -7.69 -15.04
C LEU A 617 -27.42 -6.91 -14.84
N THR A 618 -28.33 -7.44 -14.02
CA THR A 618 -29.27 -6.58 -13.29
C THR A 618 -28.47 -5.86 -12.22
N CYS A 619 -27.67 -4.89 -12.68
CA CYS A 619 -26.94 -3.94 -11.87
C CYS A 619 -27.92 -3.24 -10.92
N HIS A 620 -28.05 -3.78 -9.72
CA HIS A 620 -28.49 -2.97 -8.61
C HIS A 620 -27.47 -1.85 -8.49
N LYS A 621 -27.97 -0.62 -8.33
CA LYS A 621 -27.21 0.64 -8.19
C LYS A 621 -26.28 0.67 -6.94
N ASN A 622 -25.91 -0.48 -6.40
CA ASN A 622 -25.15 -0.65 -5.17
C ASN A 622 -23.74 -1.13 -5.48
N ASP A 623 -22.77 -0.58 -4.73
CA ASP A 623 -21.32 -0.72 -4.89
C ASP A 623 -20.77 -2.16 -4.80
N ASN A 624 -21.60 -3.11 -4.41
CA ASN A 624 -21.21 -4.47 -4.04
C ASN A 624 -21.43 -5.50 -5.17
N THR A 625 -21.33 -5.08 -6.44
CA THR A 625 -21.58 -5.96 -7.59
C THR A 625 -20.43 -6.97 -7.77
N ARG A 626 -20.73 -8.24 -7.52
CA ARG A 626 -19.78 -9.36 -7.63
C ARG A 626 -19.84 -9.96 -9.04
N LEU A 627 -18.79 -9.79 -9.83
CA LEU A 627 -18.69 -10.33 -11.18
C LEU A 627 -17.88 -11.63 -11.17
N THR A 628 -18.35 -12.66 -11.89
CA THR A 628 -17.53 -13.86 -12.08
C THR A 628 -16.40 -13.58 -13.05
N ARG A 629 -15.24 -14.21 -12.85
CA ARG A 629 -14.09 -14.06 -13.75
C ARG A 629 -14.42 -14.39 -15.20
N LYS A 630 -15.26 -15.41 -15.45
CA LYS A 630 -15.73 -15.76 -16.82
C LYS A 630 -16.48 -14.60 -17.48
N VAL A 631 -17.35 -13.93 -16.74
CA VAL A 631 -18.07 -12.74 -17.25
C VAL A 631 -17.10 -11.58 -17.44
N MET A 632 -16.18 -11.36 -16.51
CA MET A 632 -15.17 -10.31 -16.63
C MET A 632 -14.27 -10.50 -17.86
N LYS A 633 -13.79 -11.73 -18.14
CA LYS A 633 -12.99 -12.03 -19.33
C LYS A 633 -13.72 -11.69 -20.63
N ARG A 634 -15.03 -11.98 -20.70
CA ARG A 634 -15.87 -11.60 -21.85
C ARG A 634 -15.98 -10.08 -21.99
N ILE A 635 -16.24 -9.38 -20.89
CA ILE A 635 -16.37 -7.92 -20.86
C ILE A 635 -15.05 -7.25 -21.27
N VAL A 636 -13.92 -7.70 -20.73
CA VAL A 636 -12.58 -7.19 -21.09
C VAL A 636 -12.29 -7.46 -22.57
N GLY A 637 -12.62 -8.63 -23.10
CA GLY A 637 -12.49 -8.92 -24.53
C GLY A 637 -13.27 -7.95 -25.42
N GLU A 638 -14.53 -7.65 -25.07
CA GLU A 638 -15.33 -6.64 -25.79
C GLU A 638 -14.75 -5.22 -25.69
N PHE A 639 -14.15 -4.87 -24.54
CA PHE A 639 -13.45 -3.59 -24.36
C PHE A 639 -12.19 -3.51 -25.24
N GLU A 640 -11.38 -4.57 -25.26
CA GLU A 640 -10.18 -4.65 -26.11
C GLU A 640 -10.53 -4.61 -27.60
N ASP A 641 -11.54 -5.36 -28.04
CA ASP A 641 -12.01 -5.34 -29.43
C ASP A 641 -12.47 -3.95 -29.85
N LYS A 642 -13.08 -3.19 -28.93
CA LYS A 642 -13.51 -1.82 -29.20
C LYS A 642 -12.32 -0.85 -29.25
N ILE A 643 -11.36 -0.99 -28.34
CA ILE A 643 -10.12 -0.19 -28.32
C ILE A 643 -9.32 -0.42 -29.60
N ASN A 644 -9.10 -1.68 -29.99
CA ASN A 644 -8.37 -2.03 -31.21
C ASN A 644 -9.03 -1.43 -32.47
N LYS A 645 -10.37 -1.40 -32.52
CA LYS A 645 -11.11 -0.71 -33.61
C LYS A 645 -10.89 0.80 -33.61
N ILE A 646 -10.80 1.42 -32.44
CA ILE A 646 -10.55 2.87 -32.30
C ILE A 646 -9.10 3.20 -32.72
N GLU A 647 -8.13 2.39 -32.31
CA GLU A 647 -6.71 2.54 -32.69
C GLU A 647 -6.51 2.40 -34.20
N GLY A 648 -7.11 1.36 -34.82
CA GLY A 648 -7.04 1.21 -36.28
C GLY A 648 -7.72 2.36 -37.06
N VAL A 649 -8.74 3.00 -36.47
CA VAL A 649 -9.36 4.21 -37.05
C VAL A 649 -8.42 5.41 -36.91
N LEU A 650 -7.74 5.58 -35.77
CA LEU A 650 -6.76 6.66 -35.59
C LEU A 650 -5.59 6.56 -36.56
N GLU A 651 -5.03 5.36 -36.77
CA GLU A 651 -3.99 5.13 -37.78
C GLU A 651 -4.49 5.47 -39.19
N HIS A 652 -5.75 5.15 -39.51
CA HIS A 652 -6.35 5.54 -40.78
C HIS A 652 -6.53 7.07 -40.89
N LEU A 653 -6.84 7.75 -39.77
CA LEU A 653 -6.99 9.20 -39.71
C LEU A 653 -5.67 9.97 -39.86
N GLU A 654 -4.53 9.35 -39.60
CA GLU A 654 -3.19 9.94 -39.79
C GLU A 654 -2.72 9.92 -41.25
N ASN A 655 -3.25 9.00 -42.06
CA ASN A 655 -2.96 8.93 -43.50
C ASN A 655 -3.69 10.05 -44.27
N LYS A 656 -2.93 10.95 -44.93
CA LYS A 656 -3.37 12.25 -45.50
C LYS A 656 -4.44 12.22 -46.63
N LYS A 657 -5.14 11.12 -46.89
CA LYS A 657 -6.19 11.01 -47.93
C LYS A 657 -7.54 10.55 -47.36
N ASN A 658 -8.13 11.34 -46.47
CA ASN A 658 -9.44 11.05 -45.91
C ASN A 658 -10.55 11.76 -46.67
N SER A 659 -11.39 10.98 -47.37
CA SER A 659 -12.61 11.46 -48.00
C SER A 659 -13.74 11.58 -46.95
N LEU A 660 -14.70 12.49 -47.15
CA LEU A 660 -15.83 12.61 -46.21
C LEU A 660 -16.64 11.29 -46.09
N LYS A 661 -16.74 10.52 -47.18
CA LYS A 661 -17.39 9.20 -47.19
C LYS A 661 -16.66 8.19 -46.29
N SER A 662 -15.33 8.20 -46.28
CA SER A 662 -14.55 7.32 -45.40
C SER A 662 -14.69 7.74 -43.94
N LEU A 663 -14.67 9.04 -43.63
CA LEU A 663 -14.89 9.55 -42.26
C LEU A 663 -16.27 9.16 -41.69
N ILE A 664 -17.33 9.23 -42.51
CA ILE A 664 -18.69 8.82 -42.12
C ILE A 664 -18.74 7.30 -41.86
N ALA A 665 -18.08 6.51 -42.71
CA ALA A 665 -18.01 5.06 -42.54
C ALA A 665 -17.29 4.68 -41.23
N LEU A 666 -16.20 5.38 -40.89
CA LEU A 666 -15.44 5.19 -39.65
C LEU A 666 -16.24 5.62 -38.41
N ARG A 667 -16.96 6.76 -38.45
CA ARG A 667 -17.85 7.18 -37.36
C ARG A 667 -18.94 6.13 -37.10
N LYS A 668 -19.57 5.64 -38.17
CA LYS A 668 -20.65 4.63 -38.08
C LYS A 668 -20.14 3.28 -37.57
N SER A 669 -18.96 2.82 -38.00
CA SER A 669 -18.37 1.56 -37.49
C SER A 669 -18.04 1.63 -36.00
N LEU A 670 -17.73 2.83 -35.50
CA LEU A 670 -17.49 3.10 -34.08
C LEU A 670 -18.77 3.39 -33.27
N ASN A 671 -19.96 3.41 -33.87
CA ASN A 671 -21.23 3.78 -33.22
C ASN A 671 -21.21 5.18 -32.55
N PHE A 672 -20.38 6.10 -33.02
CA PHE A 672 -20.39 7.48 -32.51
C PHE A 672 -21.55 8.26 -33.12
N SER A 673 -22.24 9.04 -32.31
CA SER A 673 -23.37 9.87 -32.75
C SER A 673 -22.90 11.13 -33.46
N GLN A 674 -23.76 11.72 -34.30
CA GLN A 674 -23.49 13.03 -34.91
C GLN A 674 -23.37 14.14 -33.85
N GLN A 675 -24.06 13.99 -32.70
CA GLN A 675 -24.01 14.94 -31.59
C GLN A 675 -22.60 15.06 -31.01
N GLN A 676 -21.90 13.93 -30.81
CA GLN A 676 -20.54 13.95 -30.26
C GLN A 676 -19.54 14.69 -31.15
N VAL A 677 -19.65 14.49 -32.47
CA VAL A 677 -18.82 15.23 -33.44
C VAL A 677 -19.18 16.72 -33.39
N SER A 678 -20.46 17.03 -33.20
CA SER A 678 -20.97 18.39 -33.06
C SER A 678 -20.37 19.11 -31.84
N ASP A 679 -20.46 18.48 -30.67
CA ASP A 679 -20.01 19.04 -29.39
C ASP A 679 -18.51 19.30 -29.42
N ARG A 680 -17.72 18.35 -29.97
CA ARG A 680 -16.26 18.49 -30.06
C ARG A 680 -15.81 19.46 -31.18
N ALA A 681 -16.57 19.56 -32.27
CA ALA A 681 -16.29 20.52 -33.34
C ALA A 681 -16.79 21.94 -33.01
N GLY A 682 -17.55 22.12 -31.92
CA GLY A 682 -18.14 23.40 -31.54
C GLY A 682 -19.23 23.89 -32.52
N VAL A 683 -19.97 22.97 -33.13
CA VAL A 683 -21.04 23.28 -34.09
C VAL A 683 -22.37 22.68 -33.65
N ILE A 684 -23.46 23.07 -34.31
CA ILE A 684 -24.81 22.52 -34.06
C ILE A 684 -24.97 21.21 -34.84
N ARG A 685 -25.71 20.23 -34.30
CA ARG A 685 -25.86 18.88 -34.90
C ARG A 685 -26.37 18.91 -36.34
N GLN A 686 -27.22 19.89 -36.66
CA GLN A 686 -27.74 20.12 -38.00
C GLN A 686 -26.63 20.43 -39.01
N THR A 687 -25.57 21.13 -38.59
CA THR A 687 -24.39 21.43 -39.41
C THR A 687 -23.61 20.16 -39.73
N VAL A 688 -23.39 19.27 -38.74
CA VAL A 688 -22.77 17.95 -38.96
C VAL A 688 -23.64 17.10 -39.90
N SER A 689 -24.97 17.11 -39.72
CA SER A 689 -25.88 16.42 -40.62
C SER A 689 -25.88 17.00 -42.04
N CYS A 690 -25.66 18.31 -42.19
CA CYS A 690 -25.56 18.97 -43.49
C CYS A 690 -24.28 18.54 -44.21
N TRP A 691 -23.14 18.55 -43.50
CA TRP A 691 -21.87 18.04 -44.01
C TRP A 691 -22.01 16.60 -44.52
N GLU A 692 -22.61 15.71 -43.73
CA GLU A 692 -22.76 14.30 -44.11
C GLU A 692 -23.73 14.06 -45.29
N ARG A 693 -24.68 14.96 -45.57
CA ARG A 693 -25.68 14.81 -46.65
C ARG A 693 -25.28 15.51 -47.96
N TYR A 694 -24.69 16.70 -47.86
CA TYR A 694 -24.45 17.58 -49.02
C TYR A 694 -22.97 17.78 -49.33
N GLY A 695 -22.07 17.29 -48.47
CA GLY A 695 -20.62 17.46 -48.61
C GLY A 695 -20.07 18.57 -47.71
N ALA A 696 -18.76 18.56 -47.49
CA ALA A 696 -18.02 19.56 -46.72
C ALA A 696 -16.85 20.10 -47.55
N ASP A 697 -16.56 21.39 -47.42
CA ASP A 697 -15.36 22.02 -47.96
C ASP A 697 -14.10 21.62 -47.15
N ASN A 698 -12.91 21.92 -47.68
CA ASN A 698 -11.64 21.46 -47.08
C ASN A 698 -11.45 21.91 -45.62
N ALA A 699 -11.95 23.10 -45.26
CA ALA A 699 -11.87 23.63 -43.90
C ALA A 699 -12.79 22.86 -42.93
N ASN A 700 -14.05 22.61 -43.30
CA ASN A 700 -14.97 21.86 -42.44
C ASN A 700 -14.65 20.36 -42.41
N LEU A 701 -14.07 19.80 -43.46
CA LEU A 701 -13.55 18.43 -43.48
C LEU A 701 -12.38 18.26 -42.50
N GLY A 702 -11.50 19.26 -42.41
CA GLY A 702 -10.46 19.34 -41.38
C GLY A 702 -11.03 19.39 -39.96
N ARG A 703 -12.06 20.21 -39.72
CA ARG A 703 -12.75 20.30 -38.41
C ARG A 703 -13.43 18.98 -38.01
N TYR A 704 -14.11 18.31 -38.95
CA TYR A 704 -14.73 17.00 -38.70
C TYR A 704 -13.67 15.95 -38.35
N CYS A 705 -12.55 15.92 -39.09
CA CYS A 705 -11.44 15.00 -38.84
C CYS A 705 -10.82 15.23 -37.46
N ALA A 706 -10.56 16.49 -37.09
CA ALA A 706 -10.03 16.85 -35.78
C ALA A 706 -10.99 16.49 -34.63
N ALA A 707 -12.29 16.72 -34.82
CA ALA A 707 -13.31 16.34 -33.83
C ALA A 707 -13.41 14.83 -33.65
N LEU A 708 -13.39 14.05 -34.75
CA LEU A 708 -13.40 12.60 -34.69
C LEU A 708 -12.13 12.04 -34.03
N ARG A 709 -10.95 12.61 -34.36
CA ARG A 709 -9.68 12.27 -33.70
C ARG A 709 -9.75 12.52 -32.19
N GLY A 710 -10.21 13.70 -31.77
CA GLY A 710 -10.35 14.04 -30.35
C GLY A 710 -11.28 13.09 -29.59
N ILE A 711 -12.40 12.66 -30.20
CA ILE A 711 -13.30 11.66 -29.60
C ILE A 711 -12.60 10.30 -29.44
N CYS A 712 -11.81 9.88 -30.44
CA CYS A 712 -11.04 8.64 -30.36
C CYS A 712 -9.96 8.73 -29.26
N GLU A 713 -9.23 9.83 -29.16
CA GLU A 713 -8.23 10.08 -28.11
C GLU A 713 -8.86 10.07 -26.71
N ASP A 714 -9.97 10.78 -26.50
CA ASP A 714 -10.72 10.79 -25.24
C ASP A 714 -11.21 9.37 -24.88
N SER A 715 -11.60 8.58 -25.88
CA SER A 715 -12.03 7.18 -25.70
C SER A 715 -10.87 6.24 -25.36
N LEU A 716 -9.63 6.57 -25.72
CA LEU A 716 -8.44 5.78 -25.38
C LEU A 716 -7.90 6.09 -23.97
N ALA A 717 -8.38 7.15 -23.30
CA ALA A 717 -7.98 7.47 -21.93
C ALA A 717 -8.24 6.31 -20.94
N VAL A 718 -9.24 5.46 -21.21
CA VAL A 718 -9.58 4.29 -20.36
C VAL A 718 -8.68 3.07 -20.59
N LYS A 719 -7.70 3.12 -21.51
CA LYS A 719 -6.81 1.99 -21.82
C LYS A 719 -6.06 1.46 -20.59
N LYS A 720 -5.65 2.36 -19.69
CA LYS A 720 -5.00 1.99 -18.42
C LYS A 720 -5.96 1.22 -17.49
N ASP A 721 -7.20 1.70 -17.38
CA ASP A 721 -8.25 1.08 -16.58
C ASP A 721 -8.61 -0.32 -17.11
N VAL A 722 -8.73 -0.47 -18.44
CA VAL A 722 -8.93 -1.78 -19.09
C VAL A 722 -7.74 -2.71 -18.84
N GLY A 723 -6.51 -2.19 -18.90
CA GLY A 723 -5.30 -2.95 -18.55
C GLY A 723 -5.32 -3.50 -17.11
N MET A 724 -5.86 -2.73 -16.16
CA MET A 724 -6.03 -3.17 -14.77
C MET A 724 -7.10 -4.26 -14.64
N LEU A 725 -8.26 -4.08 -15.27
CA LEU A 725 -9.30 -5.12 -15.32
C LEU A 725 -8.81 -6.40 -16.00
N LYS A 726 -7.95 -6.28 -17.02
CA LYS A 726 -7.30 -7.42 -17.67
C LYS A 726 -6.43 -8.20 -16.69
N LYS A 727 -5.60 -7.51 -15.88
CA LYS A 727 -4.82 -8.17 -14.82
C LYS A 727 -5.72 -8.93 -13.85
N LEU A 728 -6.81 -8.32 -13.38
CA LEU A 728 -7.77 -8.98 -12.48
C LEU A 728 -8.49 -10.18 -13.14
N ALA A 729 -8.87 -10.04 -14.42
CA ALA A 729 -9.64 -11.05 -15.15
C ALA A 729 -8.81 -12.25 -15.60
N PHE A 730 -7.56 -12.04 -16.02
CA PHE A 730 -6.71 -13.07 -16.60
C PHE A 730 -5.55 -13.49 -15.70
N GLY A 731 -5.30 -12.78 -14.59
CA GLY A 731 -4.13 -13.02 -13.78
C GLY A 731 -4.14 -14.31 -12.94
N ASP A 732 -3.02 -14.59 -12.29
CA ASP A 732 -2.85 -15.76 -11.42
C ASP A 732 -3.35 -15.52 -9.99
N VAL A 733 -4.12 -14.45 -9.76
CA VAL A 733 -4.65 -14.05 -8.45
C VAL A 733 -6.17 -14.15 -8.40
N LEU A 734 -6.68 -14.71 -7.31
CA LEU A 734 -8.09 -14.75 -6.91
C LEU A 734 -8.30 -13.84 -5.69
N TRP A 735 -9.56 -13.58 -5.34
CA TRP A 735 -9.93 -12.72 -4.22
C TRP A 735 -10.77 -13.49 -3.21
N ALA A 736 -10.27 -13.58 -1.98
CA ALA A 736 -10.95 -14.27 -0.88
C ALA A 736 -11.48 -13.24 0.12
N ASN A 737 -12.75 -13.37 0.51
CA ASN A 737 -13.34 -12.49 1.50
C ASN A 737 -12.75 -12.74 2.89
N VAL A 738 -12.60 -11.68 3.68
CA VAL A 738 -12.32 -11.78 5.11
C VAL A 738 -13.57 -12.29 5.84
N THR A 739 -13.41 -13.36 6.61
CA THR A 739 -14.49 -13.96 7.42
C THR A 739 -14.43 -13.56 8.87
N LYS A 740 -13.22 -13.28 9.38
CA LYS A 740 -13.00 -12.96 10.79
C LYS A 740 -11.74 -12.11 10.94
N VAL A 741 -11.80 -11.08 11.77
CA VAL A 741 -10.66 -10.27 12.21
C VAL A 741 -10.71 -10.25 13.73
N GLU A 742 -9.69 -10.80 14.38
CA GLU A 742 -9.64 -10.91 15.84
C GLU A 742 -8.35 -10.32 16.39
N LYS A 743 -8.47 -9.52 17.45
CA LYS A 743 -7.31 -9.06 18.22
C LYS A 743 -6.89 -10.15 19.19
N ILE A 744 -5.62 -10.55 19.15
CA ILE A 744 -5.03 -11.59 19.99
C ILE A 744 -3.96 -10.94 20.88
N PRO A 745 -3.93 -11.20 22.20
CA PRO A 745 -2.86 -10.72 23.05
C PRO A 745 -1.51 -11.37 22.70
N ASN A 746 -0.42 -10.69 22.98
CA ASN A 746 0.92 -11.25 22.81
C ASN A 746 1.23 -12.24 23.96
N ASP A 747 1.04 -13.54 23.68
CA ASP A 747 1.32 -14.63 24.61
C ASP A 747 2.82 -15.00 24.64
N GLY A 748 3.68 -14.05 25.04
CA GLY A 748 5.11 -14.29 25.29
C GLY A 748 5.98 -14.37 24.03
N VAL A 749 5.56 -13.75 22.93
CA VAL A 749 6.39 -13.59 21.72
C VAL A 749 7.27 -12.36 21.88
N GLU A 750 8.58 -12.56 21.83
CA GLU A 750 9.57 -11.48 21.97
C GLU A 750 9.85 -10.77 20.64
N TRP A 751 9.83 -11.51 19.54
CA TRP A 751 10.24 -11.04 18.21
C TRP A 751 9.14 -11.23 17.16
N VAL A 752 8.91 -10.22 16.33
CA VAL A 752 8.18 -10.25 15.06
C VAL A 752 9.17 -10.22 13.90
N TYR A 753 8.80 -10.75 12.74
CA TYR A 753 9.71 -11.03 11.63
C TYR A 753 9.21 -10.41 10.33
N ASP A 754 10.11 -10.11 9.40
CA ASP A 754 9.75 -9.65 8.06
C ASP A 754 10.75 -10.13 7.00
N VAL A 755 10.28 -10.28 5.76
CA VAL A 755 11.04 -10.75 4.60
C VAL A 755 10.85 -9.75 3.47
N THR A 756 11.94 -9.11 3.05
CA THR A 756 11.92 -8.12 1.96
C THR A 756 12.24 -8.79 0.62
N VAL A 757 11.39 -8.52 -0.36
CA VAL A 757 11.46 -9.04 -1.74
C VAL A 757 11.16 -7.89 -2.71
N GLU A 758 12.11 -7.60 -3.59
CA GLU A 758 11.97 -6.59 -4.65
C GLU A 758 11.64 -7.25 -5.99
N PRO A 759 10.89 -6.62 -6.91
CA PRO A 759 10.45 -5.22 -6.91
C PRO A 759 9.02 -4.97 -6.42
N ASN A 760 8.16 -5.99 -6.30
CA ASN A 760 6.71 -5.81 -6.21
C ASN A 760 6.14 -5.69 -4.79
N GLN A 761 6.99 -5.57 -3.77
CA GLN A 761 6.58 -5.46 -2.36
C GLN A 761 5.60 -6.56 -1.89
N THR A 762 5.60 -7.72 -2.55
CA THR A 762 4.70 -8.83 -2.27
C THR A 762 5.45 -10.15 -2.17
N PHE A 763 4.93 -11.07 -1.37
CA PHE A 763 5.34 -12.47 -1.37
C PHE A 763 4.15 -13.39 -1.11
N VAL A 764 4.24 -14.63 -1.60
CA VAL A 764 3.22 -15.66 -1.39
C VAL A 764 3.56 -16.44 -0.13
N SER A 765 2.59 -16.52 0.78
CA SER A 765 2.72 -17.23 2.05
C SER A 765 1.38 -17.83 2.44
N GLY A 766 1.36 -19.09 2.87
CA GLY A 766 0.15 -19.74 3.37
C GLY A 766 -1.04 -19.69 2.42
N ASN A 767 -0.80 -19.73 1.10
CA ASN A 767 -1.82 -19.52 0.06
C ASN A 767 -2.53 -18.15 0.14
N MET A 768 -1.78 -17.12 0.52
CA MET A 768 -2.16 -15.70 0.52
C MET A 768 -1.03 -14.89 -0.14
N ILE A 769 -1.36 -13.72 -0.70
CA ILE A 769 -0.38 -12.75 -1.18
C ILE A 769 -0.28 -11.64 -0.15
N LEU A 770 0.87 -11.53 0.50
CA LEU A 770 1.10 -10.62 1.63
C LEU A 770 2.04 -9.46 1.23
N HIS A 771 2.08 -8.39 2.02
CA HIS A 771 2.85 -7.17 1.79
C HIS A 771 4.22 -7.20 2.50
N ASN A 772 5.30 -6.66 1.95
CA ASN A 772 6.58 -6.59 2.68
C ASN A 772 6.99 -5.16 3.07
N THR A 773 7.93 -5.02 4.00
CA THR A 773 8.49 -3.73 4.40
C THR A 773 9.93 -3.62 3.87
N ILE A 774 10.24 -2.53 3.18
CA ILE A 774 11.61 -2.23 2.75
C ILE A 774 12.31 -1.52 3.91
N SER A 775 13.55 -1.92 4.21
CA SER A 775 14.48 -1.05 4.92
C SER A 775 15.90 -1.05 4.36
N VAL A 776 16.58 0.09 4.39
CA VAL A 776 17.86 0.31 3.72
C VAL A 776 18.97 -0.50 4.39
N ALA A 777 19.59 -1.37 3.61
CA ALA A 777 20.84 -2.07 3.91
C ALA A 777 21.76 -1.88 2.70
N LYS A 778 22.98 -1.34 2.87
CA LYS A 778 23.90 -1.09 1.75
C LYS A 778 25.29 -1.64 2.03
N ALA A 779 25.85 -2.33 1.03
CA ALA A 779 27.20 -2.88 1.02
C ALA A 779 27.58 -3.77 2.22
N GLY A 780 26.61 -4.52 2.76
CA GLY A 780 26.85 -5.42 3.90
C GLY A 780 26.91 -4.71 5.26
N ILE A 781 26.67 -3.40 5.32
CA ILE A 781 26.58 -2.62 6.55
C ILE A 781 25.11 -2.23 6.73
N ILE A 782 24.52 -2.64 7.84
CA ILE A 782 23.17 -2.22 8.23
C ILE A 782 23.33 -1.36 9.47
N ALA A 783 23.06 -0.08 9.33
CA ALA A 783 22.94 0.81 10.46
C ALA A 783 21.51 1.32 10.49
N LYS A 784 20.82 1.12 11.61
CA LYS A 784 19.55 1.81 11.85
C LYS A 784 19.86 3.20 12.37
N PHE A 785 19.85 4.16 11.46
CA PHE A 785 19.96 5.55 11.83
C PHE A 785 18.62 6.04 12.41
N LYS A 786 18.66 6.64 13.60
CA LYS A 786 17.49 7.36 14.14
C LYS A 786 17.34 8.69 13.39
N ALA A 787 16.51 8.70 12.36
CA ALA A 787 16.16 9.92 11.63
C ALA A 787 14.91 10.59 12.23
N ASN A 788 14.96 10.94 13.53
CA ASN A 788 13.89 11.72 14.18
C ASN A 788 13.99 13.18 13.72
N THR A 789 13.69 13.47 12.46
CA THR A 789 13.85 14.80 11.85
C THR A 789 12.52 15.38 11.42
N SER A 790 12.34 16.68 11.62
CA SER A 790 11.19 17.42 11.10
C SER A 790 11.44 17.79 9.63
N VAL A 791 10.56 17.40 8.71
CA VAL A 791 10.69 17.75 7.29
C VAL A 791 9.97 19.07 6.99
N LEU A 792 10.70 20.02 6.41
CA LEU A 792 10.15 21.24 5.79
C LEU A 792 10.41 21.16 4.28
N ALA A 793 9.37 20.87 3.50
CA ALA A 793 9.50 20.68 2.06
C ALA A 793 8.88 21.84 1.27
N ALA A 794 9.52 22.25 0.19
CA ALA A 794 8.99 23.20 -0.79
C ALA A 794 8.84 22.53 -2.17
N SER A 795 7.73 22.79 -2.83
CA SER A 795 7.37 22.16 -4.10
C SER A 795 6.66 23.16 -5.03
N ASN A 796 6.74 22.92 -6.33
CA ASN A 796 5.93 23.60 -7.33
C ASN A 796 4.70 22.75 -7.72
N PRO A 797 3.57 23.37 -8.10
CA PRO A 797 2.45 22.63 -8.67
C PRO A 797 2.82 21.98 -10.01
N LYS A 798 2.06 20.96 -10.45
CA LYS A 798 2.33 20.13 -11.64
C LYS A 798 2.69 20.91 -12.90
N PHE A 799 2.00 22.02 -13.14
CA PHE A 799 2.19 22.87 -14.32
C PHE A 799 2.96 24.15 -14.00
N SER A 800 3.80 24.13 -12.97
CA SER A 800 4.57 25.25 -12.40
C SER A 800 3.73 26.35 -11.78
N ARG A 801 2.55 26.67 -12.31
CA ARG A 801 1.61 27.61 -11.68
C ARG A 801 0.29 26.95 -11.31
N PHE A 802 -0.38 27.50 -10.31
CA PHE A 802 -1.74 27.11 -9.98
C PHE A 802 -2.72 27.56 -11.08
N ASP A 803 -3.50 26.60 -11.56
CA ASP A 803 -4.65 26.78 -12.43
C ASP A 803 -5.86 27.10 -11.56
N VAL A 804 -6.41 28.31 -11.70
CA VAL A 804 -7.54 28.79 -10.88
C VAL A 804 -8.80 27.95 -11.13
N TYR A 805 -8.93 27.37 -12.33
CA TYR A 805 -10.11 26.62 -12.77
C TYR A 805 -10.11 25.14 -12.36
N LYS A 806 -9.11 24.68 -11.59
CA LYS A 806 -8.99 23.29 -11.15
C LYS A 806 -8.87 23.21 -9.62
N PRO A 807 -9.40 22.16 -8.98
CA PRO A 807 -9.21 21.96 -7.55
C PRO A 807 -7.73 21.83 -7.19
N LEU A 808 -7.29 22.47 -6.10
CA LEU A 808 -5.88 22.47 -5.69
C LEU A 808 -5.31 21.06 -5.45
N GLY A 809 -6.13 20.15 -4.89
CA GLY A 809 -5.69 18.79 -4.61
C GLY A 809 -5.23 18.00 -5.84
N GLU A 810 -5.79 18.27 -7.02
CA GLU A 810 -5.39 17.60 -8.27
C GLU A 810 -4.10 18.17 -8.88
N GLN A 811 -3.75 19.40 -8.48
CA GLN A 811 -2.62 20.15 -9.02
C GLN A 811 -1.29 19.85 -8.31
N PHE A 812 -1.33 19.13 -7.19
CA PHE A 812 -0.14 18.70 -6.47
C PHE A 812 0.54 17.54 -7.20
N ASP A 813 1.86 17.64 -7.43
CA ASP A 813 2.68 16.59 -8.06
C ASP A 813 3.22 15.56 -7.04
N VAL A 814 2.46 15.36 -5.97
CA VAL A 814 2.80 14.49 -4.85
C VAL A 814 1.63 13.52 -4.62
N PRO A 815 1.90 12.20 -4.52
CA PRO A 815 0.88 11.21 -4.23
C PRO A 815 0.10 11.50 -2.93
N PRO A 816 -1.22 11.23 -2.86
CA PRO A 816 -2.02 11.42 -1.65
C PRO A 816 -1.49 10.68 -0.42
N THR A 817 -0.79 9.55 -0.63
CA THR A 817 -0.14 8.77 0.43
C THR A 817 1.01 9.51 1.10
N LEU A 818 1.72 10.39 0.39
CA LEU A 818 2.75 11.27 0.96
C LEU A 818 2.13 12.53 1.55
N LEU A 819 1.13 13.10 0.87
CA LEU A 819 0.44 14.30 1.35
C LEU A 819 -0.19 14.07 2.74
N SER A 820 -0.77 12.90 2.97
CA SER A 820 -1.31 12.55 4.29
C SER A 820 -0.26 12.45 5.39
N ARG A 821 1.05 12.48 5.09
CA ARG A 821 2.13 12.43 6.08
C ARG A 821 2.62 13.79 6.58
N PHE A 822 2.25 14.86 5.87
CA PHE A 822 2.46 16.24 6.29
C PHE A 822 1.33 16.66 7.23
N ASP A 823 1.69 17.38 8.29
CA ASP A 823 0.72 17.86 9.29
C ASP A 823 -0.01 19.10 8.76
N LEU A 824 0.67 19.99 8.02
CA LEU A 824 0.08 21.14 7.32
C LEU A 824 0.65 21.27 5.90
N ILE A 825 -0.22 21.58 4.94
CA ILE A 825 0.12 21.80 3.53
C ILE A 825 -0.34 23.21 3.14
N PHE A 826 0.58 24.10 2.82
CA PHE A 826 0.28 25.49 2.47
C PHE A 826 0.33 25.70 0.95
N PRO A 827 -0.81 25.94 0.29
CA PRO A 827 -0.83 26.45 -1.07
C PRO A 827 -0.54 27.96 -1.07
N ILE A 828 0.51 28.39 -1.75
CA ILE A 828 0.92 29.81 -1.87
C ILE A 828 0.74 30.25 -3.33
N ARG A 829 -0.29 31.05 -3.58
CA ARG A 829 -0.63 31.57 -4.92
C ARG A 829 -0.03 32.96 -5.12
N ASP A 830 0.45 33.23 -6.31
CA ASP A 830 0.83 34.57 -6.76
C ASP A 830 -0.41 35.28 -7.32
N VAL A 831 -1.15 35.97 -6.46
CA VAL A 831 -2.35 36.71 -6.85
C VAL A 831 -1.96 38.14 -7.19
N LEU A 832 -2.30 38.58 -8.40
CA LEU A 832 -2.07 39.95 -8.86
C LEU A 832 -2.97 40.94 -8.11
N ASP A 833 -2.47 41.49 -7.02
CA ASP A 833 -3.14 42.52 -6.22
C ASP A 833 -2.24 43.75 -6.10
N SER A 834 -2.67 44.84 -6.74
CA SER A 834 -1.93 46.11 -6.79
C SER A 834 -1.59 46.70 -5.42
N GLU A 835 -2.38 46.42 -4.37
CA GLU A 835 -2.06 46.89 -3.02
C GLU A 835 -1.01 46.02 -2.34
N GLN A 836 -1.10 44.69 -2.49
CA GLN A 836 -0.12 43.75 -1.95
C GLN A 836 1.23 43.90 -2.67
N ASP A 837 1.22 43.97 -4.00
CA ASP A 837 2.42 44.17 -4.83
C ASP A 837 3.14 45.46 -4.44
N ARG A 838 2.39 46.54 -4.16
CA ARG A 838 2.96 47.81 -3.68
C ARG A 838 3.64 47.63 -2.33
N LYS A 839 3.04 46.89 -1.40
CA LYS A 839 3.64 46.63 -0.07
C LYS A 839 4.87 45.74 -0.18
N ILE A 840 4.84 44.71 -1.02
CA ILE A 840 6.00 43.86 -1.32
C ILE A 840 7.14 44.69 -1.92
N ALA A 841 6.83 45.50 -2.95
CA ALA A 841 7.81 46.37 -3.59
C ALA A 841 8.40 47.40 -2.62
N GLN A 842 7.57 48.03 -1.77
CA GLN A 842 8.05 48.94 -0.73
C GLN A 842 8.98 48.23 0.26
N HIS A 843 8.62 47.01 0.68
CA HIS A 843 9.43 46.20 1.60
C HIS A 843 10.79 45.84 0.99
N ILE A 844 10.81 45.41 -0.27
CA ILE A 844 12.05 45.09 -1.00
C ILE A 844 12.91 46.35 -1.17
N LEU A 845 12.31 47.48 -1.59
CA LEU A 845 13.02 48.73 -1.78
C LEU A 845 13.61 49.29 -0.48
N LYS A 846 12.91 49.14 0.65
CA LYS A 846 13.45 49.51 1.97
C LYS A 846 14.73 48.73 2.32
N MET A 847 14.82 47.45 1.94
CA MET A 847 16.05 46.66 2.16
C MET A 847 17.25 47.16 1.34
N HIS A 848 17.00 47.84 0.22
CA HIS A 848 18.04 48.39 -0.65
C HIS A 848 18.34 49.88 -0.41
N LYS A 849 17.57 50.56 0.46
CA LYS A 849 17.83 51.93 0.91
C LYS A 849 18.70 51.91 2.18
N GLY A 850 19.51 52.95 2.37
CA GLY A 850 20.67 52.97 3.29
C GLY A 850 20.43 52.55 4.75
N GLU A 851 21.53 52.43 5.51
CA GLU A 851 21.63 51.76 6.83
C GLU A 851 20.55 52.09 7.88
N LYS A 852 19.90 53.26 7.82
CA LYS A 852 18.82 53.64 8.74
C LYS A 852 17.51 52.87 8.50
N GLU A 853 17.12 52.64 7.25
CA GLU A 853 15.87 51.93 6.91
C GLU A 853 16.05 50.40 7.08
N MET A 854 17.27 49.91 6.94
CA MET A 854 17.63 48.50 7.17
C MET A 854 17.44 48.08 8.64
N LYS A 855 17.58 49.01 9.60
CA LYS A 855 17.29 48.78 11.03
C LYS A 855 15.81 48.59 11.36
N GLU A 856 14.88 48.97 10.49
CA GLU A 856 13.45 48.68 10.69
C GLU A 856 13.08 47.24 10.32
N ILE A 857 13.94 46.54 9.56
CA ILE A 857 13.71 45.19 9.01
C ILE A 857 14.59 44.15 9.75
N THR A 858 15.33 44.56 10.78
CA THR A 858 16.03 43.62 11.65
C THR A 858 15.02 42.77 12.42
N PRO A 859 15.30 41.48 12.64
CA PRO A 859 14.40 40.61 13.38
C PRO A 859 14.22 41.14 14.82
N ASP A 860 13.01 41.00 15.37
CA ASP A 860 12.67 41.41 16.74
C ASP A 860 13.51 40.64 17.79
N ILE A 861 13.96 39.44 17.44
CA ILE A 861 14.86 38.60 18.21
C ILE A 861 16.11 38.35 17.37
N GLU A 862 17.28 38.64 17.92
CA GLU A 862 18.55 38.36 17.28
C GLU A 862 18.68 36.86 16.95
N VAL A 863 19.23 36.52 15.78
CA VAL A 863 19.26 35.15 15.26
C VAL A 863 19.94 34.18 16.23
N ASP A 864 21.05 34.58 16.85
CA ASP A 864 21.78 33.73 17.79
C ASP A 864 21.01 33.53 19.11
N LEU A 865 20.39 34.58 19.64
CA LEU A 865 19.51 34.49 20.80
C LEU A 865 18.26 33.63 20.49
N PHE A 866 17.72 33.74 19.28
CA PHE A 866 16.56 32.95 18.86
C PHE A 866 16.90 31.47 18.71
N ARG A 867 18.08 31.14 18.16
CA ARG A 867 18.60 29.77 18.12
C ARG A 867 18.74 29.18 19.53
N LYS A 868 19.33 29.95 20.47
CA LYS A 868 19.44 29.59 21.89
C LYS A 868 18.06 29.39 22.54
N TYR A 869 17.11 30.27 22.23
CA TYR A 869 15.73 30.19 22.73
C TYR A 869 15.02 28.90 22.32
N ILE A 870 15.11 28.52 21.04
CA ILE A 870 14.54 27.28 20.51
C ILE A 870 15.18 26.06 21.19
N SER A 871 16.51 26.07 21.34
CA SER A 871 17.25 24.99 22.01
C SER A 871 16.79 24.82 23.45
N TYR A 872 16.79 25.91 24.23
CA TYR A 872 16.35 25.92 25.62
C TYR A 872 14.92 25.41 25.79
N ALA A 873 14.00 25.88 24.93
CA ALA A 873 12.60 25.48 24.98
C ALA A 873 12.41 23.98 24.66
N ARG A 874 13.20 23.42 23.73
CA ARG A 874 13.12 22.00 23.35
C ARG A 874 13.66 21.05 24.42
N THR A 875 14.70 21.46 25.15
CA THR A 875 15.27 20.67 26.26
C THR A 875 14.41 20.75 27.51
N ASN A 876 14.00 21.96 27.91
CA ASN A 876 13.54 22.19 29.29
C ASN A 876 12.01 22.17 29.46
N VAL A 877 11.24 22.13 28.37
CA VAL A 877 9.78 22.30 28.41
C VAL A 877 9.07 21.11 27.76
N SER A 878 8.20 20.46 28.54
CA SER A 878 7.47 19.26 28.13
C SER A 878 5.97 19.42 28.40
N PRO A 879 5.22 20.05 27.47
CA PRO A 879 3.84 20.43 27.70
C PRO A 879 2.87 19.25 27.79
N VAL A 880 1.92 19.33 28.72
CA VAL A 880 0.82 18.37 28.90
C VAL A 880 -0.51 19.06 28.60
N LEU A 881 -1.39 18.40 27.85
CA LEU A 881 -2.73 18.92 27.58
C LEU A 881 -3.57 18.97 28.86
N THR A 882 -4.30 20.06 29.03
CA THR A 882 -5.36 20.20 30.04
C THR A 882 -6.63 19.47 29.60
N ASP A 883 -7.46 19.02 30.54
CA ASP A 883 -8.70 18.29 30.22
C ASP A 883 -9.66 19.13 29.36
N ASP A 884 -9.73 20.44 29.62
CA ASP A 884 -10.55 21.38 28.83
C ASP A 884 -10.01 21.54 27.40
N ALA A 885 -8.69 21.56 27.23
CA ALA A 885 -8.04 21.58 25.92
C ALA A 885 -8.30 20.27 25.16
N ALA A 886 -8.22 19.12 25.84
CA ALA A 886 -8.50 17.82 25.25
C ALA A 886 -9.95 17.70 24.74
N LYS A 887 -10.93 18.14 25.53
CA LYS A 887 -12.34 18.21 25.10
C LYS A 887 -12.53 19.08 23.87
N LYS A 888 -11.90 20.26 23.83
CA LYS A 888 -12.02 21.16 22.66
C LYS A 888 -11.43 20.55 21.39
N ILE A 889 -10.33 19.81 21.51
CA ILE A 889 -9.74 19.06 20.40
C ILE A 889 -10.70 17.97 19.93
N GLU A 890 -11.32 17.22 20.86
CA GLU A 890 -12.31 16.18 20.57
C GLU A 890 -13.52 16.76 19.81
N ASP A 891 -14.13 17.82 20.34
CA ASP A 891 -15.28 18.50 19.73
C ASP A 891 -14.95 18.98 18.31
N TYR A 892 -13.79 19.61 18.13
CA TYR A 892 -13.35 20.08 16.81
C TYR A 892 -13.11 18.94 15.84
N TYR A 893 -12.54 17.82 16.28
CA TYR A 893 -12.31 16.65 15.43
C TYR A 893 -13.61 16.01 14.95
N VAL A 894 -14.60 15.88 15.84
CA VAL A 894 -15.92 15.35 15.50
C VAL A 894 -16.64 16.26 14.50
N ASP A 895 -16.60 17.58 14.72
CA ASP A 895 -17.16 18.56 13.78
C ASP A 895 -16.44 18.54 12.42
N LEU A 896 -15.11 18.45 12.41
CA LEU A 896 -14.32 18.32 11.18
C LEU A 896 -14.70 17.06 10.39
N ARG A 897 -14.83 15.91 11.06
CA ARG A 897 -15.29 14.64 10.45
C ARG A 897 -16.69 14.77 9.85
N ALA A 898 -17.61 15.44 10.54
CA ALA A 898 -18.97 15.67 10.05
C ALA A 898 -18.99 16.54 8.79
N ARG A 899 -18.16 17.60 8.74
CA ARG A 899 -18.02 18.51 7.59
C ARG A 899 -17.34 17.85 6.39
N SER A 900 -16.44 16.89 6.62
CA SER A 900 -15.70 16.19 5.56
C SER A 900 -16.50 15.06 4.87
N ALA A 901 -17.76 14.81 5.24
CA ALA A 901 -18.57 13.70 4.72
C ALA A 901 -18.99 13.80 3.22
N GLY A 902 -18.33 14.65 2.42
CA GLY A 902 -18.58 14.80 0.98
C GLY A 902 -17.49 15.53 0.18
N GLY A 903 -16.31 15.80 0.76
CA GLY A 903 -15.22 16.58 0.12
C GLY A 903 -14.04 15.74 -0.38
N SER A 904 -13.12 16.36 -1.13
CA SER A 904 -11.93 15.72 -1.74
C SER A 904 -10.83 15.31 -0.75
N VAL A 905 -10.83 15.89 0.47
CA VAL A 905 -9.88 15.56 1.55
C VAL A 905 -10.66 15.00 2.74
N THR A 906 -10.43 13.73 3.07
CA THR A 906 -11.07 13.05 4.21
C THR A 906 -10.30 13.36 5.51
N ALA A 907 -11.01 13.76 6.56
CA ALA A 907 -10.40 13.96 7.87
C ALA A 907 -9.92 12.62 8.46
N THR A 908 -8.62 12.49 8.73
CA THR A 908 -7.98 11.26 9.25
C THR A 908 -7.63 11.40 10.73
N ALA A 909 -7.45 10.28 11.45
CA ALA A 909 -6.94 10.31 12.82
C ALA A 909 -5.57 11.01 12.94
N ARG A 910 -4.79 11.08 11.85
CA ARG A 910 -3.51 11.80 11.82
C ARG A 910 -3.65 13.31 12.01
N GLN A 911 -4.78 13.89 11.57
CA GLN A 911 -5.05 15.33 11.79
C GLN A 911 -5.28 15.65 13.26
N LEU A 912 -5.84 14.71 14.03
CA LEU A 912 -5.97 14.84 15.48
C LEU A 912 -4.60 14.88 16.15
N GLU A 913 -3.71 13.96 15.76
CA GLU A 913 -2.33 13.97 16.27
C GLU A 913 -1.56 15.24 15.89
N ALA A 914 -1.76 15.74 14.66
CA ALA A 914 -1.18 17.00 14.20
C ALA A 914 -1.64 18.20 15.07
N LEU A 915 -2.93 18.29 15.38
CA LEU A 915 -3.48 19.33 16.27
C LEU A 915 -2.86 19.28 17.66
N ILE A 916 -2.70 18.07 18.22
CA ILE A 916 -2.04 17.88 19.52
C ILE A 916 -0.59 18.37 19.47
N ARG A 917 0.18 17.99 18.44
CA ARG A 917 1.58 18.43 18.27
C ARG A 917 1.69 19.95 18.13
N LEU A 918 0.80 20.58 17.35
CA LEU A 918 0.76 22.03 17.15
C LEU A 918 0.41 22.77 18.45
N ALA A 919 -0.57 22.29 19.21
CA ALA A 919 -0.94 22.87 20.50
C ALA A 919 0.19 22.75 21.53
N GLU A 920 0.86 21.59 21.57
CA GLU A 920 2.04 21.38 22.41
C GLU A 920 3.20 22.30 22.02
N ALA A 921 3.50 22.42 20.73
CA ALA A 921 4.52 23.35 20.24
C ALA A 921 4.18 24.80 20.60
N SER A 922 2.90 25.17 20.56
CA SER A 922 2.44 26.51 20.92
C SER A 922 2.63 26.83 22.40
N ALA A 923 2.37 25.86 23.29
CA ALA A 923 2.64 25.98 24.71
C ALA A 923 4.15 26.03 25.02
N LYS A 924 4.95 25.26 24.27
CA LYS A 924 6.41 25.25 24.40
C LYS A 924 7.04 26.59 24.01
N MET A 925 6.49 27.27 23.01
CA MET A 925 6.97 28.59 22.58
C MET A 925 6.81 29.70 23.64
N ARG A 926 5.91 29.54 24.62
CA ARG A 926 5.78 30.42 25.80
C ARG A 926 6.40 29.81 27.06
N LEU A 927 7.29 28.83 26.89
CA LEU A 927 7.97 28.07 27.95
C LEU A 927 7.03 27.42 28.98
N SER A 928 5.82 27.02 28.58
CA SER A 928 4.84 26.44 29.49
C SER A 928 4.78 24.91 29.40
N ASN A 929 4.76 24.26 30.57
CA ASN A 929 4.58 22.81 30.70
C ASN A 929 3.11 22.36 30.61
N THR A 930 2.17 23.27 30.34
CA THR A 930 0.74 22.96 30.23
C THR A 930 0.15 23.61 28.99
N ALA A 931 -0.42 22.81 28.10
CA ALA A 931 -1.13 23.28 26.91
C ALA A 931 -2.60 23.58 27.25
N THR A 932 -2.98 24.83 27.02
CA THR A 932 -4.29 25.41 27.38
C THR A 932 -5.21 25.46 26.17
N VAL A 933 -6.48 25.83 26.42
CA VAL A 933 -7.49 26.02 25.37
C VAL A 933 -7.05 27.05 24.31
N SER A 934 -6.33 28.12 24.72
CA SER A 934 -5.83 29.13 23.79
C SER A 934 -4.78 28.59 22.81
N ASP A 935 -3.93 27.66 23.28
CA ASP A 935 -2.93 27.00 22.43
C ASP A 935 -3.60 26.09 21.38
N VAL A 936 -4.69 25.42 21.78
CA VAL A 936 -5.54 24.62 20.87
C VAL A 936 -6.25 25.50 19.85
N GLU A 937 -6.84 26.62 20.26
CA GLU A 937 -7.51 27.56 19.36
C GLU A 937 -6.57 28.07 18.26
N ARG A 938 -5.32 28.36 18.61
CA ARG A 938 -4.30 28.75 17.62
C ARG A 938 -4.02 27.64 16.61
N ALA A 939 -3.83 26.41 17.08
CA ALA A 939 -3.64 25.25 16.21
C ALA A 939 -4.85 25.04 15.29
N VAL A 940 -6.06 25.12 15.84
CA VAL A 940 -7.34 25.03 15.11
C VAL A 940 -7.47 26.13 14.06
N ASN A 941 -7.07 27.36 14.38
CA ASN A 941 -7.10 28.48 13.44
C ASN A 941 -6.17 28.23 12.24
N LEU A 942 -4.95 27.75 12.48
CA LEU A 942 -4.01 27.38 11.41
C LEU A 942 -4.54 26.22 10.55
N THR A 943 -5.07 25.18 11.18
CA THR A 943 -5.66 24.05 10.45
C THR A 943 -6.86 24.50 9.62
N ASN A 944 -7.74 25.33 10.17
CA ASN A 944 -8.88 25.90 9.43
C ASN A 944 -8.44 26.80 8.29
N PHE A 945 -7.38 27.59 8.47
CA PHE A 945 -6.82 28.42 7.40
C PHE A 945 -6.36 27.54 6.23
N VAL A 946 -5.55 26.51 6.50
CA VAL A 946 -5.08 25.56 5.48
C VAL A 946 -6.25 24.84 4.81
N LEU A 947 -7.22 24.36 5.59
CA LEU A 947 -8.40 23.68 5.05
C LEU A 947 -9.25 24.61 4.18
N ARG A 948 -9.41 25.88 4.58
CA ARG A 948 -10.10 26.89 3.76
C ARG A 948 -9.37 27.13 2.46
N GLU A 949 -8.06 27.34 2.50
CA GLU A 949 -7.27 27.56 1.28
C GLU A 949 -7.37 26.37 0.31
N ILE A 950 -7.44 25.13 0.83
CA ILE A 950 -7.59 23.91 0.03
C ILE A 950 -9.05 23.69 -0.44
N ALA A 951 -10.04 24.10 0.36
CA ALA A 951 -11.47 23.84 0.13
C ALA A 951 -12.27 25.00 -0.47
N THR A 952 -11.63 26.15 -0.76
CA THR A 952 -12.31 27.33 -1.33
C THR A 952 -12.12 27.40 -2.85
N ASP A 953 -13.24 27.43 -3.58
CA ASP A 953 -13.28 27.76 -5.01
C ASP A 953 -13.65 29.25 -5.24
N GLU A 954 -12.98 29.83 -6.25
CA GLU A 954 -13.10 31.09 -7.02
C GLU A 954 -13.82 32.37 -6.51
N THR A 955 -14.62 32.40 -5.43
CA THR A 955 -15.36 33.63 -5.01
C THR A 955 -15.22 34.02 -3.54
N GLY A 956 -14.42 33.29 -2.77
CA GLY A 956 -14.21 33.58 -1.35
C GLY A 956 -15.45 33.36 -0.46
N ARG A 957 -16.45 32.60 -0.94
CA ARG A 957 -17.58 32.13 -0.12
C ARG A 957 -17.52 30.60 0.03
N LEU A 958 -17.66 30.15 1.28
CA LEU A 958 -17.87 28.74 1.63
C LEU A 958 -19.22 28.30 1.05
N ASP A 959 -19.21 27.38 0.09
CA ASP A 959 -20.45 26.79 -0.43
C ASP A 959 -20.25 25.28 -0.66
N ILE A 960 -20.78 24.48 0.26
CA ILE A 960 -20.67 23.02 0.31
C ILE A 960 -21.61 22.34 -0.71
N ASP A 961 -22.52 23.10 -1.36
CA ASP A 961 -23.57 22.55 -2.23
C ASP A 961 -23.20 22.45 -3.72
N ARG A 962 -22.01 22.87 -4.14
CA ARG A 962 -21.60 22.83 -5.56
C ARG A 962 -21.25 21.43 -6.09
N ILE A 963 -21.11 20.44 -5.22
CA ILE A 963 -20.79 19.05 -5.60
C ILE A 963 -22.02 18.31 -6.18
N VAL A 964 -23.23 18.87 -6.05
CA VAL A 964 -24.45 18.20 -6.55
C VAL A 964 -25.19 18.99 -7.65
N THR A 965 -25.05 20.32 -7.75
CA THR A 965 -25.69 21.11 -8.83
C THR A 965 -24.94 22.40 -9.18
N ASP A 966 -24.95 22.79 -10.46
CA ASP A 966 -24.24 23.94 -11.05
C ASP A 966 -24.64 25.35 -10.54
N HIS A 967 -25.58 25.49 -9.58
CA HIS A 967 -26.09 26.79 -9.12
C HIS A 967 -26.29 26.89 -7.60
N PRO A 968 -26.14 28.09 -7.00
CA PRO A 968 -26.48 28.37 -5.61
C PRO A 968 -27.94 28.02 -5.28
N LYS A 969 -28.24 27.61 -4.04
CA LYS A 969 -29.60 27.25 -3.60
C LYS A 969 -30.66 28.31 -3.92
N SER A 970 -30.35 29.59 -3.68
CA SER A 970 -31.25 30.71 -4.01
C SER A 970 -31.55 30.85 -5.51
N THR A 971 -30.57 30.53 -6.35
CA THR A 971 -30.71 30.59 -7.82
C THR A 971 -31.44 29.36 -8.33
N ARG A 972 -31.21 28.20 -7.72
CA ARG A 972 -31.95 26.96 -8.00
C ARG A 972 -33.44 27.11 -7.67
N ASP A 973 -33.79 27.69 -6.53
CA ASP A 973 -35.19 27.91 -6.14
C ASP A 973 -35.90 28.86 -7.12
N LYS A 974 -35.19 29.89 -7.63
CA LYS A 974 -35.69 30.79 -8.69
C LYS A 974 -35.84 30.07 -10.04
N ILE A 975 -34.90 29.19 -10.41
CA ILE A 975 -34.97 28.39 -11.64
C ILE A 975 -36.17 27.45 -11.57
N VAL A 976 -36.31 26.66 -10.50
CA VAL A 976 -37.45 25.74 -10.30
C VAL A 976 -38.77 26.51 -10.32
N SER A 977 -38.83 27.67 -9.68
CA SER A 977 -40.03 28.52 -9.70
C SER A 977 -40.41 28.98 -11.12
N ILE A 978 -39.44 29.32 -11.96
CA ILE A 978 -39.68 29.70 -13.36
C ILE A 978 -40.06 28.47 -14.19
N GLU A 979 -39.45 27.31 -13.95
CA GLU A 979 -39.79 26.06 -14.63
C GLU A 979 -41.25 25.65 -14.34
N ASP A 980 -41.68 25.75 -13.09
CA ASP A 980 -43.05 25.48 -12.66
C ASP A 980 -44.03 26.47 -13.30
N ILE A 981 -43.71 27.77 -13.31
CA ILE A 981 -44.53 28.79 -13.99
C ILE A 981 -44.69 28.46 -15.49
N ILE A 982 -43.59 28.11 -16.18
CA ILE A 982 -43.63 27.78 -17.61
C ILE A 982 -44.51 26.54 -17.84
N ARG A 983 -44.41 25.52 -16.99
CA ARG A 983 -45.23 24.30 -17.08
C ARG A 983 -46.71 24.57 -16.79
N ASP A 984 -47.01 25.39 -15.79
CA ASP A 984 -48.38 25.76 -15.44
C ASP A 984 -49.04 26.58 -16.55
N VAL A 985 -48.36 27.60 -17.08
CA VAL A 985 -48.87 28.40 -18.21
C VAL A 985 -49.02 27.54 -19.46
N ALA A 986 -48.07 26.63 -19.74
CA ALA A 986 -48.17 25.70 -20.86
C ALA A 986 -49.35 24.74 -20.71
N SER A 987 -49.64 24.23 -19.50
CA SER A 987 -50.72 23.28 -19.23
C SER A 987 -52.13 23.87 -19.42
N LYS A 988 -52.28 25.19 -19.20
CA LYS A 988 -53.54 25.93 -19.39
C LYS A 988 -53.82 26.26 -20.87
N SER A 989 -52.82 26.13 -21.74
CA SER A 989 -52.93 26.39 -23.18
C SER A 989 -53.24 25.11 -23.97
N GLN A 990 -54.16 25.16 -24.94
CA GLN A 990 -54.51 24.00 -25.79
C GLN A 990 -53.30 23.46 -26.59
N ASP A 991 -52.32 24.31 -26.91
CA ASP A 991 -51.17 23.96 -27.74
C ASP A 991 -49.92 23.53 -26.94
N LYS A 992 -50.01 23.44 -25.60
CA LYS A 992 -48.86 23.18 -24.69
C LYS A 992 -47.69 24.17 -24.88
N LEU A 993 -48.00 25.45 -25.14
CA LEU A 993 -47.03 26.52 -25.37
C LEU A 993 -47.27 27.66 -24.38
N ALA A 994 -46.23 28.07 -23.66
CA ALA A 994 -46.32 29.18 -22.71
C ALA A 994 -45.95 30.51 -23.37
N SER A 995 -46.75 31.57 -23.23
CA SER A 995 -46.37 32.89 -23.75
C SER A 995 -45.28 33.51 -22.86
N ILE A 996 -44.28 34.18 -23.43
CA ILE A 996 -43.20 34.82 -22.66
C ILE A 996 -43.76 35.95 -21.78
N GLU A 997 -44.77 36.66 -22.24
CA GLU A 997 -45.37 37.79 -21.52
C GLU A 997 -46.12 37.33 -20.27
N ASP A 998 -46.87 36.23 -20.35
CA ASP A 998 -47.59 35.67 -19.20
C ASP A 998 -46.62 35.11 -18.16
N VAL A 999 -45.61 34.34 -18.60
CA VAL A 999 -44.55 33.79 -17.73
C VAL A 999 -43.77 34.91 -17.03
N LYS A 1000 -43.51 36.02 -17.73
CA LYS A 1000 -42.83 37.19 -17.17
C LYS A 1000 -43.67 37.89 -16.10
N SER A 1001 -44.98 38.00 -16.31
CA SER A 1001 -45.89 38.62 -15.33
C SER A 1001 -46.00 37.80 -14.04
N GLU A 1002 -46.11 36.48 -14.12
CA GLU A 1002 -46.15 35.59 -12.95
C GLU A 1002 -44.80 35.51 -12.23
N ALA A 1003 -43.68 35.57 -12.96
CA ALA A 1003 -42.35 35.58 -12.36
C ALA A 1003 -42.09 36.84 -11.53
N TYR A 1004 -42.54 38.01 -12.00
CA TYR A 1004 -42.43 39.26 -11.24
C TYR A 1004 -43.34 39.27 -10.01
N GLY A 1005 -44.50 38.63 -10.07
CA GLY A 1005 -45.36 38.41 -8.90
C GLY A 1005 -44.71 37.57 -7.79
N LYS A 1006 -43.68 36.77 -8.11
CA LYS A 1006 -42.92 35.94 -7.14
C LYS A 1006 -41.56 36.53 -6.75
N ASN A 1007 -41.37 37.86 -6.84
CA ASN A 1007 -40.11 38.55 -6.48
C ASN A 1007 -38.87 38.08 -7.27
N ILE A 1008 -39.04 37.75 -8.55
CA ILE A 1008 -37.91 37.48 -9.45
C ILE A 1008 -37.60 38.74 -10.26
N ASP A 1009 -36.41 39.30 -10.09
CA ASP A 1009 -36.03 40.53 -10.80
C ASP A 1009 -35.84 40.32 -12.31
N LYS A 1010 -36.00 41.40 -13.09
CA LYS A 1010 -35.91 41.37 -14.56
C LYS A 1010 -34.60 40.79 -15.09
N SER A 1011 -33.47 41.14 -14.48
CA SER A 1011 -32.15 40.63 -14.87
C SER A 1011 -32.00 39.14 -14.59
N ASP A 1012 -32.54 38.65 -13.48
CA ASP A 1012 -32.51 37.23 -13.13
C ASP A 1012 -33.42 36.41 -14.04
N PHE A 1013 -34.62 36.92 -14.35
CA PHE A 1013 -35.55 36.27 -15.27
C PHE A 1013 -34.95 36.11 -16.68
N GLU A 1014 -34.40 37.18 -17.25
CA GLU A 1014 -33.80 37.14 -18.59
C GLU A 1014 -32.57 36.22 -18.63
N ARG A 1015 -31.76 36.22 -17.56
CA ARG A 1015 -30.62 35.30 -17.41
C ARG A 1015 -31.08 33.84 -17.38
N ILE A 1016 -32.06 33.51 -16.53
CA ILE A 1016 -32.56 32.14 -16.35
C ILE A 1016 -33.23 31.62 -17.64
N ILE A 1017 -34.05 32.43 -18.31
CA ILE A 1017 -34.69 32.03 -19.58
C ILE A 1017 -33.64 31.77 -20.67
N ASN A 1018 -32.64 32.64 -20.81
CA ASN A 1018 -31.56 32.42 -21.77
C ASN A 1018 -30.74 31.18 -21.43
N GLU A 1019 -30.53 30.91 -20.14
CA GLU A 1019 -29.84 29.71 -19.70
C GLU A 1019 -30.63 28.43 -20.00
N LEU A 1020 -31.94 28.42 -19.73
CA LEU A 1020 -32.83 27.30 -20.08
C LEU A 1020 -32.90 27.08 -21.60
N ARG A 1021 -32.80 28.14 -22.40
CA ARG A 1021 -32.68 28.05 -23.87
C ARG A 1021 -31.35 27.46 -24.30
N ASN A 1022 -30.24 27.93 -23.73
CA ASN A 1022 -28.90 27.44 -24.05
C ASN A 1022 -28.71 25.97 -23.65
N LYS A 1023 -29.33 25.55 -22.54
CA LYS A 1023 -29.37 24.14 -22.09
C LYS A 1023 -30.35 23.28 -22.91
N GLY A 1024 -31.14 23.89 -23.80
CA GLY A 1024 -32.07 23.20 -24.68
C GLY A 1024 -33.32 22.64 -23.98
N ILE A 1025 -33.64 23.13 -22.77
CA ILE A 1025 -34.80 22.71 -21.97
C ILE A 1025 -36.07 23.40 -22.47
N ILE A 1026 -35.94 24.63 -22.98
CA ILE A 1026 -37.03 25.37 -23.62
C ILE A 1026 -36.59 25.92 -24.97
N ALA A 1027 -37.50 25.95 -25.95
CA ALA A 1027 -37.28 26.60 -27.24
C ALA A 1027 -38.34 27.67 -27.52
N GLU A 1028 -37.90 28.76 -28.15
CA GLU A 1028 -38.81 29.81 -28.60
C GLU A 1028 -39.35 29.49 -30.00
N VAL A 1029 -40.67 29.51 -30.13
CA VAL A 1029 -41.40 29.35 -31.39
C VAL A 1029 -41.79 30.73 -31.91
N LYS A 1030 -41.93 30.91 -33.24
CA LYS A 1030 -42.32 32.19 -33.85
C LYS A 1030 -43.56 32.78 -33.16
N GLY A 1031 -43.44 34.03 -32.67
CA GLY A 1031 -44.50 34.76 -31.98
C GLY A 1031 -44.34 34.89 -30.45
N GLY A 1032 -43.13 34.73 -29.90
CA GLY A 1032 -42.87 34.97 -28.47
C GLY A 1032 -43.43 33.91 -27.52
N LYS A 1033 -43.56 32.66 -27.99
CA LYS A 1033 -44.07 31.53 -27.21
C LYS A 1033 -42.94 30.52 -26.93
N LEU A 1034 -42.85 30.08 -25.68
CA LEU A 1034 -41.91 29.07 -25.19
C LEU A 1034 -42.55 27.67 -25.27
N ARG A 1035 -41.77 26.73 -25.77
CA ARG A 1035 -42.08 25.30 -25.79
C ARG A 1035 -41.13 24.57 -24.86
N TRP A 1036 -41.67 23.76 -23.95
CA TRP A 1036 -40.86 22.83 -23.18
C TRP A 1036 -40.35 21.69 -24.09
N ILE A 1037 -39.06 21.42 -24.03
CA ILE A 1037 -38.42 20.31 -24.75
C ILE A 1037 -38.22 19.19 -23.73
N GLU A 1038 -38.91 18.06 -23.94
CA GLU A 1038 -38.74 16.83 -23.14
C GLU A 1038 -37.45 16.09 -23.48
#